data_AF-A0A929CZJ1-F1
#
_entry.id   AF-A0A929CZJ1-F1
#
_cell.length_a   1.000
_cell.length_b   1.000
_cell.length_c   1.000
_cell.angle_alpha   90.00
_cell.angle_beta   90.00
_cell.angle_gamma   90.00
#
_symmetry.space_group_name_H-M   'P 1'
#
loop_
_entity.id
_entity.type
_entity.pdbx_description
1 polymer ?
#
loop_
_entity_poly.entity_id
_entity_poly.type
_entity_poly.pdbx_seq_one_letter_code
_entity_poly.pdbx_strand_id
1 'polypeptide(L)'
;MLLARGTQGPFPSTYRWLVFDIPFFSDTFGLAFRDSNKWEGLVALTFCFLIAFAIAALLQTGWKKRASRVGKSALMVVFILFLSCFALFVENPVRHLFADMYVPVEVPQEYHAVNNWLASESEDFKVTWLPDYWGGFTTWGARRIGNIGPFDVWSSSKPSLVDTVWRNPSTRYYWDYTFYHALSENKTAYFGKCLDPVNTRYVLYHEDIVGHEAESTIASLESQMDLEFVKKEGFYHIFENEDYAPHIFVVPQNIAVWGGLNMLTSLNAIESFDPTRCGLLYLDQGMQSDYSNSNMIVLGSKANINDIALAQLDDKYLIAPFDYTVRGYPHEAWSRTIPCDVFAWYFLLDEMGAPNPWDFDYDRGMVASCSSGHRLALPVEVKHEGVYRLYARVLESPRGGAISILMDGQAIGSIDTGAQASNFVWKDLGKVPFPKGKHSLTLENHSGFNAVNVLALMPQEVAEGYFDSARQFLEDRRIAYIMEAESDLDCRNGVISNAFGGEASGGGVLVLPYPSGLGIHPSAIDTSNIEAWERVPQTRHDYIWISSDGDSLVMDYTFYDERSEQVVAHTGLELESWGNYDTLSLWVYGDGTGNDLQFWYKSNYDESGGWDIGHCTLDWTGWKELSFTLPEEPRDNVHRFLIIVNWDLNKSQQGLGWHSIEAKDIRLSLEHTSQATASIDVARDSLYKIAIRAVAGPGCKPLVLDIGGNSNEISLMDGEGNLKWVYSESMFLAEGTHTLRILPEGEAEIDSIIVYSTSGDETLEDVFSSEQASANISWEEVDSTKYVAHVEAQAPFMLAFAEAYDSLWVAKVNGVEYKSMPLYSVINGFWIDNTGEL
;
A
#
# COMPACT_ATOMS: atom_id res chain seq x y z
N MET A 1 -41.53 5.33 -21.01
CA MET A 1 -41.11 3.93 -21.21
C MET A 1 -39.70 3.86 -21.81
N LEU A 2 -39.36 4.68 -22.82
CA LEU A 2 -38.01 4.74 -23.39
C LEU A 2 -36.95 5.21 -22.38
N LEU A 3 -37.19 6.32 -21.67
CA LEU A 3 -36.26 6.85 -20.64
C LEU A 3 -36.10 5.92 -19.42
N ALA A 4 -37.12 5.12 -19.09
CA ALA A 4 -37.06 4.18 -17.97
C ALA A 4 -36.09 3.02 -18.20
N ARG A 5 -35.71 2.76 -19.46
CA ARG A 5 -34.68 1.78 -19.81
C ARG A 5 -33.26 2.33 -19.76
N GLY A 6 -33.10 3.63 -19.46
CA GLY A 6 -31.79 4.26 -19.36
C GLY A 6 -30.93 4.07 -20.60
N THR A 7 -29.67 3.75 -20.38
CA THR A 7 -28.67 3.42 -21.42
C THR A 7 -28.88 2.04 -22.06
N GLN A 8 -29.81 1.23 -21.57
CA GLN A 8 -30.20 -0.06 -22.17
C GLN A 8 -31.41 0.09 -23.10
N GLY A 9 -31.93 1.31 -23.26
CA GLY A 9 -33.00 1.62 -24.21
C GLY A 9 -32.51 1.71 -25.66
N PRO A 10 -33.44 1.82 -26.64
CA PRO A 10 -33.07 1.95 -28.06
C PRO A 10 -32.37 3.28 -28.40
N PHE A 11 -32.30 4.23 -27.47
CA PHE A 11 -31.67 5.55 -27.64
C PHE A 11 -30.70 5.87 -26.48
N PRO A 12 -29.61 5.11 -26.32
CA PRO A 12 -28.70 5.24 -25.18
C PRO A 12 -27.99 6.60 -25.15
N SER A 13 -27.59 7.10 -26.32
CA SER A 13 -26.96 8.41 -26.48
C SER A 13 -27.90 9.56 -26.12
N THR A 14 -29.19 9.45 -26.44
CA THR A 14 -30.19 10.47 -26.10
C THR A 14 -30.48 10.51 -24.60
N TYR A 15 -30.53 9.35 -23.94
CA TYR A 15 -30.66 9.30 -22.47
C TYR A 15 -29.44 9.93 -21.79
N ARG A 16 -28.23 9.53 -22.23
CA ARG A 16 -26.98 10.10 -21.70
C ARG A 16 -26.96 11.62 -21.89
N TRP A 17 -27.26 12.09 -23.08
CA TRP A 17 -27.30 13.51 -23.38
C TRP A 17 -28.30 14.25 -22.48
N LEU A 18 -29.53 13.75 -22.34
CA LEU A 18 -30.57 14.33 -21.51
C LEU A 18 -30.15 14.45 -20.04
N VAL A 19 -29.51 13.42 -19.50
CA VAL A 19 -29.20 13.29 -18.07
C VAL A 19 -27.88 13.97 -17.70
N PHE A 20 -26.86 13.89 -18.57
CA PHE A 20 -25.50 14.29 -18.22
C PHE A 20 -24.97 15.47 -19.04
N ASP A 21 -25.53 15.76 -20.22
CA ASP A 21 -24.91 16.72 -21.16
C ASP A 21 -25.80 17.95 -21.47
N ILE A 22 -27.06 18.01 -21.03
CA ILE A 22 -27.92 19.21 -21.19
C ILE A 22 -27.54 20.27 -20.14
N PRO A 23 -27.01 21.44 -20.54
CA PRO A 23 -26.67 22.50 -19.59
C PRO A 23 -27.88 22.90 -18.72
N PHE A 24 -27.65 23.23 -17.44
CA PHE A 24 -28.67 23.55 -16.43
C PHE A 24 -29.53 22.36 -15.98
N PHE A 25 -30.01 21.51 -16.90
CA PHE A 25 -30.75 20.31 -16.51
C PHE A 25 -29.82 19.27 -15.88
N SER A 26 -28.66 18.96 -16.49
CA SER A 26 -27.65 18.04 -15.95
C SER A 26 -27.25 18.42 -14.52
N ASP A 27 -26.99 19.70 -14.32
CA ASP A 27 -26.39 20.24 -13.09
C ASP A 27 -27.40 20.35 -11.95
N THR A 28 -28.71 20.45 -12.27
CA THR A 28 -29.77 20.66 -11.27
C THR A 28 -30.65 19.43 -11.06
N PHE A 29 -31.01 18.72 -12.14
CA PHE A 29 -32.02 17.65 -12.14
C PHE A 29 -31.52 16.34 -12.72
N GLY A 30 -30.53 16.36 -13.62
CA GLY A 30 -30.02 15.20 -14.33
C GLY A 30 -29.54 14.13 -13.37
N LEU A 31 -28.77 14.50 -12.36
CA LEU A 31 -28.32 13.58 -11.30
C LEU A 31 -29.48 12.88 -10.56
N ALA A 32 -30.61 13.55 -10.35
CA ALA A 32 -31.79 12.95 -9.72
C ALA A 32 -32.48 11.90 -10.60
N PHE A 33 -32.26 11.97 -11.92
CA PHE A 33 -32.76 11.01 -12.91
C PHE A 33 -31.65 10.13 -13.49
N ARG A 34 -30.47 10.05 -12.84
CA ARG A 34 -29.37 9.17 -13.27
C ARG A 34 -29.80 7.71 -13.28
N ASP A 35 -30.51 7.30 -12.24
CA ASP A 35 -31.15 5.99 -12.16
C ASP A 35 -32.42 5.99 -12.99
N SER A 36 -32.43 5.17 -14.04
CA SER A 36 -33.55 5.17 -14.98
C SER A 36 -34.86 4.70 -14.36
N ASN A 37 -34.80 3.99 -13.23
CA ASN A 37 -35.96 3.56 -12.46
C ASN A 37 -36.81 4.73 -11.95
N LYS A 38 -36.26 5.94 -11.80
CA LYS A 38 -37.01 7.14 -11.40
C LYS A 38 -38.09 7.52 -12.42
N TRP A 39 -37.88 7.15 -13.69
CA TRP A 39 -38.88 7.32 -14.74
C TRP A 39 -40.01 6.29 -14.68
N GLU A 40 -39.85 5.17 -13.96
CA GLU A 40 -40.86 4.13 -13.85
C GLU A 40 -42.11 4.64 -13.13
N GLY A 41 -41.97 5.52 -12.13
CA GLY A 41 -43.13 6.14 -11.47
C GLY A 41 -44.01 6.94 -12.44
N LEU A 42 -43.40 7.71 -13.35
CA LEU A 42 -44.12 8.45 -14.40
C LEU A 42 -44.76 7.51 -15.42
N VAL A 43 -44.10 6.40 -15.75
CA VAL A 43 -44.65 5.36 -16.61
C VAL A 43 -45.86 4.70 -15.94
N ALA A 44 -45.74 4.32 -14.67
CA ALA A 44 -46.81 3.75 -13.88
C ALA A 44 -48.02 4.69 -13.82
N LEU A 45 -47.81 5.98 -13.53
CA LEU A 45 -48.87 6.98 -13.51
C LEU A 45 -49.58 7.09 -14.87
N THR A 46 -48.83 7.07 -15.98
CA THR A 46 -49.40 7.11 -17.33
C THR A 46 -50.26 5.88 -17.60
N PHE A 47 -49.79 4.68 -17.22
CA PHE A 47 -50.57 3.45 -17.35
C PHE A 47 -51.81 3.47 -16.46
N CYS A 48 -51.77 4.04 -15.25
CA CYS A 48 -52.95 4.22 -14.41
C CYS A 48 -54.04 5.02 -15.15
N PHE A 49 -53.69 6.14 -15.80
CA PHE A 49 -54.65 6.92 -16.58
C PHE A 49 -55.17 6.16 -17.80
N LEU A 50 -54.30 5.51 -18.57
CA LEU A 50 -54.69 4.75 -19.76
C LEU A 50 -55.61 3.58 -19.41
N ILE A 51 -55.30 2.84 -18.35
CA ILE A 51 -56.15 1.77 -17.82
C ILE A 51 -57.49 2.32 -17.36
N ALA A 52 -57.50 3.43 -16.60
CA ALA A 52 -58.74 4.06 -16.14
C ALA A 52 -59.61 4.54 -17.32
N PHE A 53 -59.03 5.18 -18.33
CA PHE A 53 -59.75 5.60 -19.53
C PHE A 53 -60.24 4.41 -20.36
N ALA A 54 -59.45 3.34 -20.49
CA ALA A 54 -59.86 2.12 -21.18
C ALA A 54 -61.06 1.46 -20.47
N ILE A 55 -61.01 1.35 -19.14
CA ILE A 55 -62.12 0.85 -18.32
C ILE A 55 -63.35 1.76 -18.50
N ALA A 56 -63.19 3.08 -18.41
CA ALA A 56 -64.29 4.03 -18.58
C ALA A 56 -64.93 3.93 -19.97
N ALA A 57 -64.13 3.81 -21.03
CA ALA A 57 -64.60 3.66 -22.40
C ALA A 57 -65.35 2.33 -22.61
N LEU A 58 -64.85 1.23 -22.04
CA LEU A 58 -65.50 -0.08 -22.04
C LEU A 58 -66.85 -0.05 -21.31
N LEU A 59 -66.90 0.57 -20.13
CA LEU A 59 -68.14 0.73 -19.36
C LEU A 59 -69.17 1.59 -20.10
N GLN A 60 -68.73 2.71 -20.69
CA GLN A 60 -69.60 3.58 -21.49
C GLN A 60 -70.15 2.90 -22.75
N THR A 61 -69.37 2.05 -23.43
CA THR A 61 -69.85 1.28 -24.59
C THR A 61 -70.78 0.14 -24.19
N GLY A 62 -70.49 -0.57 -23.09
CA GLY A 62 -71.34 -1.64 -22.54
C GLY A 62 -72.67 -1.15 -21.98
N TRP A 63 -72.75 0.09 -21.49
CA TRP A 63 -73.97 0.64 -20.85
C TRP A 63 -74.91 1.38 -21.81
N LYS A 64 -74.60 1.49 -23.11
CA LYS A 64 -75.55 2.02 -24.11
C LYS A 64 -76.82 1.15 -24.17
N LYS A 65 -78.00 1.77 -24.27
CA LYS A 65 -79.33 1.11 -24.29
C LYS A 65 -79.51 0.01 -25.35
N ARG A 66 -78.63 -0.07 -26.37
CA ARG A 66 -78.66 -1.05 -27.47
C ARG A 66 -77.76 -2.29 -27.28
N ALA A 67 -76.95 -2.37 -26.22
CA ALA A 67 -76.12 -3.56 -25.98
C ALA A 67 -76.97 -4.74 -25.48
N SER A 68 -76.76 -5.94 -26.04
CA SER A 68 -77.48 -7.16 -25.64
C SER A 68 -77.16 -7.53 -24.17
N ARG A 69 -78.10 -8.24 -23.52
CA ARG A 69 -77.93 -8.70 -22.12
C ARG A 69 -76.63 -9.50 -21.93
N VAL A 70 -76.27 -10.30 -22.94
CA VAL A 70 -75.04 -11.10 -23.00
C VAL A 70 -73.79 -10.23 -23.08
N GLY A 71 -73.80 -9.15 -23.87
CA GLY A 71 -72.67 -8.23 -23.99
C GLY A 71 -72.37 -7.45 -22.70
N LYS A 72 -73.42 -7.09 -21.94
CA LYS A 72 -73.26 -6.46 -20.61
C LYS A 72 -72.66 -7.41 -19.58
N SER A 73 -73.11 -8.67 -19.58
CA SER A 73 -72.57 -9.71 -18.70
C SER A 73 -71.12 -10.05 -19.04
N ALA A 74 -70.75 -10.15 -20.32
CA ALA A 74 -69.37 -10.40 -20.74
C ALA A 74 -68.41 -9.27 -20.30
N LEU A 75 -68.84 -8.01 -20.43
CA LEU A 75 -68.02 -6.86 -20.03
C LEU A 75 -67.82 -6.79 -18.51
N MET A 76 -68.85 -7.17 -17.73
CA MET A 76 -68.75 -7.30 -16.28
C MET A 76 -67.81 -8.45 -15.87
N VAL A 77 -67.83 -9.58 -16.58
CA VAL A 77 -66.89 -10.69 -16.35
C VAL A 77 -65.45 -10.27 -16.64
N VAL A 78 -65.19 -9.56 -17.75
CA VAL A 78 -63.85 -9.03 -18.07
C VAL A 78 -63.36 -8.04 -17.00
N PHE A 79 -64.24 -7.17 -16.50
CA PHE A 79 -63.90 -6.24 -15.42
C PHE A 79 -63.58 -6.96 -14.10
N ILE A 80 -64.37 -7.97 -13.72
CA ILE A 80 -64.11 -8.79 -12.54
C ILE A 80 -62.78 -9.55 -12.71
N LEU A 81 -62.54 -10.16 -13.87
CA LEU A 81 -61.27 -10.84 -14.17
C LEU A 81 -60.08 -9.88 -14.05
N PHE A 82 -60.20 -8.66 -14.58
CA PHE A 82 -59.15 -7.65 -14.45
C PHE A 82 -58.89 -7.29 -12.98
N LEU A 83 -59.93 -7.04 -12.18
CA LEU A 83 -59.79 -6.76 -10.75
C LEU A 83 -59.19 -7.95 -9.98
N SER A 84 -59.58 -9.18 -10.33
CA SER A 84 -59.02 -10.38 -9.72
C SER A 84 -57.55 -10.58 -10.09
N CYS A 85 -57.16 -10.38 -11.36
CA CYS A 85 -55.77 -10.44 -11.78
C CYS A 85 -54.93 -9.35 -11.13
N PHE A 86 -55.46 -8.12 -11.00
CA PHE A 86 -54.79 -7.03 -10.30
C PHE A 86 -54.63 -7.33 -8.80
N ALA A 87 -55.69 -7.83 -8.15
CA ALA A 87 -55.62 -8.23 -6.75
C ALA A 87 -54.57 -9.32 -6.54
N LEU A 88 -54.53 -10.36 -7.38
CA LEU A 88 -53.51 -11.41 -7.31
C LEU A 88 -52.09 -10.89 -7.58
N PHE A 89 -51.94 -9.93 -8.50
CA PHE A 89 -50.65 -9.30 -8.79
C PHE A 89 -50.14 -8.44 -7.63
N VAL A 90 -51.04 -7.73 -6.94
CA VAL A 90 -50.70 -6.79 -5.85
C VAL A 90 -50.63 -7.47 -4.49
N GLU A 91 -51.40 -8.53 -4.26
CA GLU A 91 -51.48 -9.22 -2.96
C GLU A 91 -50.11 -9.71 -2.51
N ASN A 92 -49.35 -10.38 -3.39
CA ASN A 92 -48.07 -10.97 -2.99
C ASN A 92 -47.01 -9.90 -2.65
N PRO A 93 -46.78 -8.85 -3.48
CA PRO A 93 -45.89 -7.75 -3.12
C PRO A 93 -46.34 -6.99 -1.86
N VAL A 94 -47.62 -6.63 -1.74
CA VAL A 94 -48.12 -5.87 -0.58
C VAL A 94 -48.01 -6.69 0.69
N ARG A 95 -48.36 -7.98 0.65
CA ARG A 95 -48.22 -8.87 1.79
C ARG A 95 -46.75 -9.00 2.19
N HIS A 96 -45.84 -9.20 1.24
CA HIS A 96 -44.42 -9.32 1.56
C HIS A 96 -43.82 -8.00 2.09
N LEU A 97 -44.17 -6.86 1.49
CA LEU A 97 -43.69 -5.55 1.92
C LEU A 97 -44.15 -5.20 3.34
N PHE A 98 -45.45 -5.37 3.64
CA PHE A 98 -46.00 -4.92 4.93
C PHE A 98 -46.04 -5.99 6.01
N ALA A 99 -46.01 -7.28 5.68
CA ALA A 99 -45.99 -8.36 6.66
C ALA A 99 -44.59 -8.90 6.95
N ASP A 100 -43.63 -8.70 6.05
CA ASP A 100 -42.26 -9.16 6.21
C ASP A 100 -41.28 -7.98 6.27
N MET A 101 -41.17 -7.18 5.20
CA MET A 101 -40.08 -6.19 5.02
C MET A 101 -40.15 -4.96 5.93
N TYR A 102 -41.34 -4.36 6.14
CA TYR A 102 -41.51 -3.12 6.91
C TYR A 102 -42.02 -3.34 8.34
N VAL A 103 -41.88 -4.55 8.88
CA VAL A 103 -42.19 -4.81 10.30
C VAL A 103 -41.08 -4.19 11.15
N PRO A 104 -41.34 -3.43 12.23
CA PRO A 104 -40.27 -2.94 13.09
C PRO A 104 -39.54 -4.09 13.80
N VAL A 105 -38.21 -3.98 13.94
CA VAL A 105 -37.40 -4.86 14.82
C VAL A 105 -37.25 -4.21 16.18
N GLU A 106 -37.27 -5.01 17.24
CA GLU A 106 -36.91 -4.56 18.57
C GLU A 106 -35.38 -4.59 18.73
N VAL A 107 -34.79 -3.45 19.08
CA VAL A 107 -33.36 -3.35 19.35
C VAL A 107 -33.03 -4.13 20.62
N PRO A 108 -31.93 -4.91 20.67
CA PRO A 108 -31.59 -5.73 21.83
C PRO A 108 -31.39 -4.92 23.12
N GLN A 109 -31.67 -5.54 24.27
CA GLN A 109 -31.56 -4.88 25.58
C GLN A 109 -30.10 -4.53 25.93
N GLU A 110 -29.17 -5.34 25.44
CA GLU A 110 -27.72 -5.19 25.55
C GLU A 110 -27.27 -3.81 25.05
N TYR A 111 -27.76 -3.37 23.88
CA TYR A 111 -27.49 -2.04 23.36
C TYR A 111 -27.94 -0.95 24.34
N HIS A 112 -29.17 -1.07 24.86
CA HIS A 112 -29.69 -0.12 25.84
C HIS A 112 -28.88 -0.11 27.14
N ALA A 113 -28.40 -1.27 27.60
CA ALA A 113 -27.56 -1.37 28.79
C ALA A 113 -26.22 -0.63 28.60
N VAL A 114 -25.54 -0.88 27.48
CA VAL A 114 -24.29 -0.19 27.11
C VAL A 114 -24.53 1.31 26.98
N ASN A 115 -25.54 1.71 26.22
CA ASN A 115 -25.79 3.13 25.94
C ASN A 115 -26.22 3.91 27.19
N ASN A 116 -27.00 3.29 28.10
CA ASN A 116 -27.33 3.91 29.39
C ASN A 116 -26.12 4.04 30.32
N TRP A 117 -25.18 3.08 30.25
CA TRP A 117 -23.92 3.18 30.99
C TRP A 117 -23.07 4.34 30.46
N LEU A 118 -22.90 4.46 29.14
CA LEU A 118 -22.23 5.61 28.52
C LEU A 118 -22.88 6.95 28.90
N ALA A 119 -24.22 7.01 28.92
CA ALA A 119 -24.96 8.20 29.31
C ALA A 119 -24.77 8.58 30.78
N SER A 120 -24.35 7.64 31.64
CA SER A 120 -24.13 7.89 33.06
C SER A 120 -22.78 8.56 33.35
N GLU A 121 -21.85 8.51 32.39
CA GLU A 121 -20.54 9.16 32.46
C GLU A 121 -20.68 10.65 32.12
N SER A 122 -20.26 11.53 33.03
CA SER A 122 -20.39 12.98 32.84
C SER A 122 -19.26 13.62 32.03
N GLU A 123 -18.15 12.91 31.84
CA GLU A 123 -16.95 13.41 31.15
C GLU A 123 -17.19 13.55 29.63
N ASP A 124 -16.45 14.44 28.99
CA ASP A 124 -16.52 14.69 27.55
C ASP A 124 -15.55 13.76 26.80
N PHE A 125 -16.12 12.84 26.04
CA PHE A 125 -15.39 11.88 25.22
C PHE A 125 -16.28 11.31 24.14
N LYS A 126 -15.63 10.80 23.09
CA LYS A 126 -16.23 10.02 22.01
C LYS A 126 -16.12 8.53 22.27
N VAL A 127 -16.98 7.79 21.58
CA VAL A 127 -16.98 6.33 21.56
C VAL A 127 -17.01 5.83 20.13
N THR A 128 -16.44 4.66 19.91
CA THR A 128 -16.43 4.01 18.60
C THR A 128 -17.20 2.70 18.68
N TRP A 129 -18.21 2.54 17.83
CA TRP A 129 -19.02 1.32 17.72
C TRP A 129 -18.51 0.47 16.56
N LEU A 130 -18.13 -0.79 16.83
CA LEU A 130 -17.44 -1.67 15.89
C LEU A 130 -18.07 -3.05 15.82
N PRO A 131 -17.95 -3.77 14.69
CA PRO A 131 -17.70 -3.22 13.36
C PRO A 131 -18.95 -2.50 12.82
N ASP A 132 -18.81 -1.62 11.84
CA ASP A 132 -19.97 -1.09 11.11
C ASP A 132 -20.91 -2.22 10.66
N TYR A 133 -22.23 -2.02 10.78
CA TYR A 133 -23.18 -3.04 10.34
C TYR A 133 -23.10 -3.33 8.84
N TRP A 134 -22.68 -2.38 7.98
CA TRP A 134 -22.59 -2.50 6.51
C TRP A 134 -23.84 -3.03 5.81
N GLY A 135 -24.96 -3.05 6.51
CA GLY A 135 -26.11 -3.75 6.01
C GLY A 135 -26.01 -5.27 5.96
N GLY A 136 -25.12 -5.81 6.79
CA GLY A 136 -25.08 -7.19 7.19
C GLY A 136 -26.35 -7.61 7.91
N PHE A 137 -26.51 -8.93 7.99
CA PHE A 137 -27.61 -9.56 8.71
C PHE A 137 -27.22 -9.74 10.16
N THR A 138 -28.02 -9.27 11.11
CA THR A 138 -27.73 -9.47 12.54
C THR A 138 -28.46 -10.69 13.09
N THR A 139 -27.97 -11.30 14.16
CA THR A 139 -28.60 -12.47 14.82
C THR A 139 -30.03 -12.20 15.30
N TRP A 140 -30.36 -10.95 15.60
CA TRP A 140 -31.67 -10.49 16.07
C TRP A 140 -32.53 -9.81 14.98
N GLY A 141 -31.91 -9.32 13.91
CA GLY A 141 -32.60 -8.73 12.75
C GLY A 141 -32.88 -9.73 11.61
N ALA A 142 -32.11 -10.81 11.53
CA ALA A 142 -32.10 -11.73 10.38
C ALA A 142 -33.24 -12.76 10.42
N ARG A 143 -34.39 -12.34 9.86
CA ARG A 143 -35.30 -13.20 9.06
C ARG A 143 -36.35 -12.43 8.26
N ARG A 144 -36.49 -11.10 8.43
CA ARG A 144 -37.66 -10.37 7.89
C ARG A 144 -37.36 -9.05 7.17
N ILE A 145 -36.25 -8.36 7.45
CA ILE A 145 -36.13 -6.91 7.19
C ILE A 145 -35.01 -6.56 6.19
N GLY A 146 -33.99 -7.41 6.07
CA GLY A 146 -32.76 -7.03 5.39
C GLY A 146 -31.91 -6.04 6.20
N ASN A 147 -30.64 -5.94 5.80
CA ASN A 147 -29.70 -4.83 5.96
C ASN A 147 -29.98 -3.83 7.11
N ILE A 148 -29.30 -4.02 8.26
CA ILE A 148 -29.33 -3.08 9.40
C ILE A 148 -28.33 -1.95 9.13
N GLY A 149 -28.81 -0.70 9.24
CA GLY A 149 -27.96 0.48 9.21
C GLY A 149 -27.29 0.75 10.57
N PRO A 150 -26.42 1.77 10.65
CA PRO A 150 -25.59 2.06 11.83
C PRO A 150 -26.37 2.79 12.94
N PHE A 151 -27.41 2.13 13.46
CA PHE A 151 -28.32 2.71 14.46
C PHE A 151 -27.63 2.98 15.79
N ASP A 152 -26.62 2.18 16.11
CA ASP A 152 -25.83 2.21 17.32
C ASP A 152 -25.03 3.50 17.44
N VAL A 153 -24.40 3.91 16.34
CA VAL A 153 -23.73 5.21 16.20
C VAL A 153 -24.73 6.36 16.31
N TRP A 154 -25.82 6.33 15.53
CA TRP A 154 -26.79 7.43 15.48
C TRP A 154 -27.66 7.61 16.72
N SER A 155 -27.85 6.55 17.49
CA SER A 155 -28.67 6.55 18.71
C SER A 155 -27.80 6.55 19.97
N SER A 156 -26.47 6.65 19.83
CA SER A 156 -25.55 6.71 20.95
C SER A 156 -25.77 7.96 21.79
N SER A 157 -25.58 7.82 23.09
CA SER A 157 -25.58 8.91 24.07
C SER A 157 -24.28 9.69 24.09
N LYS A 158 -23.21 9.13 23.51
CA LYS A 158 -21.90 9.76 23.34
C LYS A 158 -21.61 9.91 21.84
N PRO A 159 -20.93 11.00 21.42
CA PRO A 159 -20.58 11.20 20.03
C PRO A 159 -19.60 10.12 19.54
N SER A 160 -19.55 9.93 18.22
CA SER A 160 -18.52 9.16 17.51
C SER A 160 -17.92 10.08 16.46
N LEU A 161 -16.60 9.97 16.23
CA LEU A 161 -15.97 10.67 15.11
C LEU A 161 -16.44 10.10 13.76
N VAL A 162 -16.64 8.78 13.72
CA VAL A 162 -16.96 8.04 12.51
C VAL A 162 -18.45 8.15 12.23
N ASP A 163 -18.82 8.93 11.21
CA ASP A 163 -20.10 8.75 10.52
C ASP A 163 -19.93 7.55 9.59
N THR A 164 -20.58 6.46 9.96
CA THR A 164 -20.72 5.20 9.22
C THR A 164 -21.43 5.37 7.86
N VAL A 165 -21.70 6.61 7.46
CA VAL A 165 -22.28 6.98 6.18
C VAL A 165 -21.41 8.05 5.52
N TRP A 166 -20.82 7.70 4.37
CA TRP A 166 -20.29 8.46 3.21
C TRP A 166 -20.20 10.01 3.20
N ARG A 167 -20.12 10.70 4.34
CA ARG A 167 -20.29 12.16 4.42
C ARG A 167 -18.98 12.88 4.53
N ASN A 168 -18.02 12.34 5.30
CA ASN A 168 -16.67 12.89 5.40
C ASN A 168 -15.63 11.90 4.82
N PRO A 169 -15.06 12.18 3.63
CA PRO A 169 -14.09 11.29 3.01
C PRO A 169 -12.80 11.09 3.83
N SER A 170 -12.34 12.12 4.56
CA SER A 170 -11.15 12.05 5.39
C SER A 170 -11.35 11.12 6.59
N THR A 171 -12.47 11.28 7.30
CA THR A 171 -12.85 10.36 8.38
C THR A 171 -12.98 8.94 7.87
N ARG A 172 -13.60 8.75 6.71
CA ARG A 172 -13.75 7.42 6.12
C ARG A 172 -12.40 6.78 5.80
N TYR A 173 -11.48 7.53 5.19
CA TYR A 173 -10.17 7.03 4.81
C TYR A 173 -9.29 6.69 6.02
N TYR A 174 -9.28 7.58 7.03
CA TYR A 174 -8.64 7.32 8.32
C TYR A 174 -9.18 6.05 8.95
N TRP A 175 -10.50 5.92 8.98
CA TRP A 175 -11.19 4.78 9.55
C TRP A 175 -10.86 3.46 8.85
N ASP A 176 -10.83 3.48 7.51
CA ASP A 176 -10.49 2.31 6.72
C ASP A 176 -9.06 1.82 6.96
N TYR A 177 -8.14 2.76 7.16
CA TYR A 177 -6.79 2.42 7.57
C TYR A 177 -6.74 1.91 9.02
N THR A 178 -7.19 2.69 10.01
CA THR A 178 -6.95 2.35 11.42
C THR A 178 -7.72 1.12 11.88
N PHE A 179 -8.96 0.94 11.43
CA PHE A 179 -9.78 -0.19 11.86
C PHE A 179 -9.58 -1.42 10.96
N TYR A 180 -9.91 -1.31 9.67
CA TYR A 180 -9.88 -2.47 8.78
C TYR A 180 -8.46 -2.93 8.48
N HIS A 181 -7.54 -1.99 8.22
CA HIS A 181 -6.17 -2.35 7.87
C HIS A 181 -5.27 -2.58 9.08
N ALA A 182 -5.25 -1.68 10.07
CA ALA A 182 -4.32 -1.79 11.19
C ALA A 182 -4.83 -2.79 12.26
N LEU A 183 -6.03 -2.58 12.81
CA LEU A 183 -6.55 -3.43 13.89
C LEU A 183 -7.00 -4.82 13.40
N SER A 184 -7.91 -4.88 12.40
CA SER A 184 -8.54 -6.13 11.97
C SER A 184 -7.60 -7.10 11.27
N GLU A 185 -6.56 -6.60 10.59
CA GLU A 185 -5.48 -7.45 10.02
C GLU A 185 -4.36 -7.75 11.04
N ASN A 186 -4.51 -7.32 12.31
CA ASN A 186 -3.52 -7.50 13.38
C ASN A 186 -2.13 -6.96 13.02
N LYS A 187 -2.07 -5.68 12.61
CA LYS A 187 -0.86 -4.96 12.19
C LYS A 187 -0.41 -3.87 13.15
N THR A 188 -1.09 -3.76 14.29
CA THR A 188 -0.73 -2.83 15.36
C THR A 188 -1.12 -3.41 16.72
N ALA A 189 -0.29 -3.15 17.71
CA ALA A 189 -0.58 -3.34 19.13
C ALA A 189 -0.92 -2.01 19.82
N TYR A 190 -1.05 -0.92 19.06
CA TYR A 190 -1.25 0.44 19.54
C TYR A 190 -2.46 1.12 18.87
N PHE A 191 -3.60 0.42 18.85
CA PHE A 191 -4.84 0.97 18.31
C PHE A 191 -5.39 2.14 19.16
N GLY A 192 -5.14 2.15 20.47
CA GLY A 192 -5.46 3.29 21.36
C GLY A 192 -4.82 4.59 20.87
N LYS A 193 -3.53 4.57 20.49
CA LYS A 193 -2.83 5.72 19.88
C LYS A 193 -3.49 6.25 18.61
N CYS A 194 -4.14 5.39 17.82
CA CYS A 194 -4.94 5.85 16.66
C CYS A 194 -6.23 6.58 17.08
N LEU A 195 -6.72 6.34 18.29
CA LEU A 195 -7.96 6.90 18.86
C LEU A 195 -7.71 8.13 19.74
N ASP A 196 -6.49 8.30 20.24
CA ASP A 196 -6.10 9.41 21.11
C ASP A 196 -6.44 10.79 20.55
N PRO A 197 -5.98 11.19 19.34
CA PRO A 197 -6.19 12.55 18.86
C PRO A 197 -7.66 12.84 18.53
N VAL A 198 -8.49 11.80 18.41
CA VAL A 198 -9.91 11.91 18.06
C VAL A 198 -10.83 11.87 19.28
N ASN A 199 -10.27 12.01 20.49
CA ASN A 199 -11.02 12.09 21.76
C ASN A 199 -11.85 10.82 22.05
N THR A 200 -11.46 9.66 21.54
CA THR A 200 -12.21 8.40 21.72
C THR A 200 -11.69 7.62 22.93
N ARG A 201 -12.55 7.48 23.94
CA ARG A 201 -12.25 6.73 25.17
C ARG A 201 -12.67 5.27 25.11
N TYR A 202 -13.81 4.95 24.51
CA TYR A 202 -14.31 3.57 24.52
C TYR A 202 -14.47 3.00 23.12
N VAL A 203 -14.01 1.76 22.97
CA VAL A 203 -14.24 0.90 21.81
C VAL A 203 -15.29 -0.14 22.17
N LEU A 204 -16.37 -0.18 21.40
CA LEU A 204 -17.57 -0.97 21.65
C LEU A 204 -17.73 -1.99 20.51
N TYR A 205 -17.08 -3.15 20.65
CA TYR A 205 -17.07 -4.18 19.62
C TYR A 205 -18.25 -5.15 19.75
N HIS A 206 -19.04 -5.40 18.71
CA HIS A 206 -20.18 -6.31 18.69
C HIS A 206 -19.99 -7.51 17.75
N GLU A 207 -20.41 -8.68 18.22
CA GLU A 207 -20.29 -9.95 17.48
C GLU A 207 -21.63 -10.49 16.93
N ASP A 208 -22.63 -9.63 16.78
CA ASP A 208 -24.00 -10.00 16.38
C ASP A 208 -24.22 -10.05 14.85
N ILE A 209 -23.22 -9.69 14.03
CA ILE A 209 -23.30 -9.76 12.56
C ILE A 209 -23.07 -11.22 12.10
N VAL A 210 -24.06 -11.77 11.40
CA VAL A 210 -24.05 -13.13 10.89
C VAL A 210 -23.04 -13.27 9.75
N GLY A 211 -22.10 -14.20 9.91
CA GLY A 211 -21.07 -14.50 8.91
C GLY A 211 -19.86 -13.57 8.97
N HIS A 212 -19.83 -12.64 9.91
CA HIS A 212 -18.65 -11.82 10.20
C HIS A 212 -17.67 -12.59 11.09
N GLU A 213 -16.39 -12.52 10.79
CA GLU A 213 -15.33 -13.19 11.55
C GLU A 213 -14.91 -12.30 12.73
N ALA A 214 -15.67 -12.38 13.83
CA ALA A 214 -15.45 -11.52 15.00
C ALA A 214 -14.26 -11.95 15.87
N GLU A 215 -13.95 -13.24 15.91
CA GLU A 215 -13.00 -13.83 16.85
C GLU A 215 -11.57 -13.28 16.69
N SER A 216 -11.09 -13.12 15.44
CA SER A 216 -9.76 -12.58 15.15
C SER A 216 -9.62 -11.11 15.55
N THR A 217 -10.64 -10.28 15.29
CA THR A 217 -10.61 -8.86 15.67
C THR A 217 -10.75 -8.67 17.17
N ILE A 218 -11.54 -9.50 17.86
CA ILE A 218 -11.61 -9.48 19.33
C ILE A 218 -10.26 -9.89 19.93
N ALA A 219 -9.62 -10.93 19.40
CA ALA A 219 -8.29 -11.34 19.86
C ALA A 219 -7.24 -10.22 19.65
N SER A 220 -7.31 -9.51 18.51
CA SER A 220 -6.47 -8.33 18.25
C SER A 220 -6.72 -7.20 19.26
N LEU A 221 -7.99 -6.90 19.58
CA LEU A 221 -8.35 -5.91 20.62
C LEU A 221 -7.86 -6.31 22.02
N GLU A 222 -7.96 -7.60 22.36
CA GLU A 222 -7.50 -8.13 23.65
C GLU A 222 -5.97 -8.15 23.78
N SER A 223 -5.23 -8.12 22.67
CA SER A 223 -3.76 -8.08 22.65
C SER A 223 -3.17 -6.67 22.50
N GLN A 224 -3.99 -5.62 22.46
CA GLN A 224 -3.48 -4.25 22.39
C GLN A 224 -2.74 -3.89 23.67
N MET A 225 -1.66 -3.11 23.54
CA MET A 225 -0.82 -2.65 24.65
C MET A 225 -1.36 -1.37 25.30
N ASP A 226 -2.26 -0.67 24.61
CA ASP A 226 -2.81 0.64 24.97
C ASP A 226 -4.35 0.65 25.07
N LEU A 227 -4.98 -0.53 25.15
CA LEU A 227 -6.40 -0.67 25.44
C LEU A 227 -6.64 -1.69 26.55
N GLU A 228 -7.57 -1.38 27.44
CA GLU A 228 -7.95 -2.27 28.53
C GLU A 228 -9.35 -2.85 28.33
N PHE A 229 -9.50 -4.17 28.45
CA PHE A 229 -10.83 -4.78 28.46
C PHE A 229 -11.59 -4.40 29.75
N VAL A 230 -12.73 -3.74 29.61
CA VAL A 230 -13.57 -3.29 30.73
C VAL A 230 -14.58 -4.36 31.11
N LYS A 231 -15.43 -4.76 30.16
CA LYS A 231 -16.54 -5.70 30.38
C LYS A 231 -17.13 -6.20 29.07
N LYS A 232 -17.87 -7.30 29.17
CA LYS A 232 -18.78 -7.80 28.12
C LYS A 232 -20.23 -7.63 28.55
N GLU A 233 -21.06 -7.02 27.71
CA GLU A 233 -22.50 -6.83 27.91
C GLU A 233 -23.25 -7.49 26.75
N GLY A 234 -23.70 -8.73 26.98
CA GLY A 234 -24.27 -9.57 25.93
C GLY A 234 -23.30 -9.79 24.77
N PHE A 235 -23.60 -9.25 23.58
CA PHE A 235 -22.73 -9.36 22.42
C PHE A 235 -21.73 -8.19 22.26
N TYR A 236 -21.75 -7.19 23.14
CA TYR A 236 -20.77 -6.10 23.14
C TYR A 236 -19.57 -6.41 24.04
N HIS A 237 -18.37 -6.24 23.50
CA HIS A 237 -17.08 -6.20 24.19
C HIS A 237 -16.64 -4.74 24.29
N ILE A 238 -16.31 -4.30 25.50
CA ILE A 238 -16.00 -2.89 25.78
C ILE A 238 -14.55 -2.79 26.21
N PHE A 239 -13.80 -1.95 25.50
CA PHE A 239 -12.40 -1.64 25.78
C PHE A 239 -12.25 -0.14 26.07
N GLU A 240 -11.37 0.21 27.00
CA GLU A 240 -11.05 1.58 27.41
C GLU A 240 -9.67 1.98 26.89
N ASN A 241 -9.62 3.17 26.32
CA ASN A 241 -8.42 3.93 26.02
C ASN A 241 -8.27 5.00 27.11
N GLU A 242 -7.26 4.90 27.97
CA GLU A 242 -7.04 5.86 29.05
C GLU A 242 -6.31 7.14 28.61
N ASP A 243 -5.59 7.08 27.47
CA ASP A 243 -4.70 8.14 26.99
C ASP A 243 -5.37 9.12 26.01
N TYR A 244 -6.69 9.00 25.82
CA TYR A 244 -7.45 9.82 24.88
C TYR A 244 -7.30 11.34 25.12
N ALA A 245 -7.10 12.09 24.04
CA ALA A 245 -6.97 13.54 24.13
C ALA A 245 -8.29 14.21 24.55
N PRO A 246 -8.25 15.36 25.23
CA PRO A 246 -9.42 16.22 25.37
C PRO A 246 -9.98 16.67 24.01
N HIS A 247 -11.24 17.10 23.98
CA HIS A 247 -11.89 17.57 22.75
C HIS A 247 -11.14 18.73 22.05
N ILE A 248 -10.62 19.67 22.84
CA ILE A 248 -9.75 20.74 22.37
C ILE A 248 -8.47 20.69 23.21
N PHE A 249 -7.33 20.57 22.54
CA PHE A 249 -6.03 20.41 23.18
C PHE A 249 -4.94 21.15 22.41
N VAL A 250 -3.80 21.36 23.08
CA VAL A 250 -2.65 22.04 22.48
C VAL A 250 -1.58 21.01 22.15
N VAL A 251 -1.14 21.04 20.91
CA VAL A 251 -0.09 20.19 20.37
C VAL A 251 1.22 20.99 20.31
N PRO A 252 2.23 20.64 21.12
CA PRO A 252 3.50 21.35 21.16
C PRO A 252 4.38 21.06 19.93
N GLN A 253 4.41 19.81 19.44
CA GLN A 253 5.28 19.40 18.33
C GLN A 253 4.44 19.09 17.09
N ASN A 254 4.77 19.71 15.95
CA ASN A 254 4.14 19.43 14.67
C ASN A 254 5.13 18.74 13.73
N ILE A 255 4.74 17.60 13.22
CA ILE A 255 5.56 16.76 12.34
C ILE A 255 4.93 16.80 10.94
N ALA A 256 5.70 17.27 9.97
CA ALA A 256 5.35 17.10 8.56
C ALA A 256 5.63 15.64 8.16
N VAL A 257 4.69 14.96 7.53
CA VAL A 257 4.81 13.54 7.19
C VAL A 257 4.63 13.36 5.69
N TRP A 258 5.52 12.60 5.05
CA TRP A 258 5.30 12.06 3.72
C TRP A 258 5.29 10.52 3.79
N GLY A 259 4.30 9.90 3.16
CA GLY A 259 4.11 8.45 3.12
C GLY A 259 2.64 8.03 3.18
N GLY A 260 1.74 8.93 3.59
CA GLY A 260 0.33 8.62 3.79
C GLY A 260 0.03 8.01 5.16
N LEU A 261 -1.14 7.40 5.31
CA LEU A 261 -1.60 6.86 6.61
C LEU A 261 -0.77 5.67 7.09
N ASN A 262 -0.09 4.95 6.19
CA ASN A 262 0.80 3.83 6.54
C ASN A 262 1.87 4.18 7.59
N MET A 263 2.32 5.43 7.65
CA MET A 263 3.31 5.91 8.61
C MET A 263 2.77 5.91 10.05
N LEU A 264 1.45 5.88 10.24
CA LEU A 264 0.84 5.95 11.57
C LEU A 264 1.16 4.71 12.41
N THR A 265 1.14 3.50 11.83
CA THR A 265 1.51 2.28 12.57
C THR A 265 2.98 2.29 12.98
N SER A 266 3.87 2.74 12.08
CA SER A 266 5.31 2.83 12.36
C SER A 266 5.61 3.86 13.44
N LEU A 267 4.95 5.02 13.41
CA LEU A 267 5.08 6.07 14.43
C LEU A 267 4.52 5.60 15.78
N ASN A 268 3.37 4.95 15.80
CA ASN A 268 2.75 4.45 17.04
C ASN A 268 3.61 3.38 17.74
N ALA A 269 4.39 2.60 16.97
CA ALA A 269 5.35 1.63 17.49
C ALA A 269 6.59 2.25 18.18
N ILE A 270 6.78 3.56 18.06
CA ILE A 270 7.77 4.30 18.84
C ILE A 270 7.17 4.61 20.21
N GLU A 271 7.76 4.07 21.27
CA GLU A 271 7.23 4.20 22.64
C GLU A 271 7.04 5.66 23.05
N SER A 272 8.02 6.53 22.73
CA SER A 272 8.00 7.97 23.02
C SER A 272 7.10 8.80 22.12
N PHE A 273 6.53 8.24 21.05
CA PHE A 273 5.58 8.97 20.21
C PHE A 273 4.19 8.99 20.88
N ASP A 274 3.75 10.20 21.22
CA ASP A 274 2.46 10.48 21.85
C ASP A 274 1.59 11.32 20.88
N PRO A 275 0.51 10.75 20.32
CA PRO A 275 -0.40 11.45 19.41
C PRO A 275 -1.14 12.66 20.04
N THR A 276 -1.16 12.78 21.36
CA THR A 276 -1.73 13.97 22.02
C THR A 276 -0.74 15.14 22.03
N ARG A 277 0.56 14.86 21.81
CA ARG A 277 1.65 15.84 21.85
C ARG A 277 2.36 16.09 20.52
N CYS A 278 2.21 15.17 19.56
CA CYS A 278 2.96 15.17 18.30
C CYS A 278 2.04 15.17 17.07
N GLY A 279 1.52 16.34 16.68
CA GLY A 279 0.57 16.50 15.60
C GLY A 279 1.14 16.17 14.22
N LEU A 280 0.42 15.36 13.44
CA LEU A 280 0.84 14.96 12.10
C LEU A 280 0.17 15.80 11.01
N LEU A 281 0.98 16.37 10.12
CA LEU A 281 0.54 17.11 8.94
C LEU A 281 1.06 16.39 7.68
N TYR A 282 0.16 15.75 6.94
CA TYR A 282 0.51 14.97 5.76
C TYR A 282 0.78 15.89 4.55
N LEU A 283 2.00 15.84 4.03
CA LEU A 283 2.46 16.65 2.90
C LEU A 283 1.73 16.31 1.60
N ASP A 284 1.27 15.07 1.47
CA ASP A 284 0.57 14.55 0.30
C ASP A 284 -0.96 14.67 0.38
N GLN A 285 -1.52 15.14 1.51
CA GLN A 285 -2.96 15.27 1.70
C GLN A 285 -3.59 16.36 0.84
N GLY A 286 -3.02 17.57 0.88
CA GLY A 286 -3.52 18.71 0.13
C GLY A 286 -2.38 19.66 -0.23
N MET A 287 -2.52 20.40 -1.35
CA MET A 287 -1.54 21.43 -1.71
C MET A 287 -1.61 22.59 -0.72
N GLN A 288 -0.58 22.74 0.12
CA GLN A 288 -0.44 23.86 1.05
C GLN A 288 0.72 24.75 0.65
N SER A 289 0.56 26.07 0.85
CA SER A 289 1.58 27.04 0.46
C SER A 289 2.81 27.04 1.36
N ASP A 290 2.70 26.53 2.58
CA ASP A 290 3.80 26.50 3.56
C ASP A 290 3.48 25.51 4.70
N TYR A 291 4.53 24.84 5.21
CA TYR A 291 4.51 23.97 6.40
C TYR A 291 5.44 24.50 7.50
N SER A 292 5.70 25.81 7.52
CA SER A 292 6.65 26.47 8.42
C SER A 292 6.41 26.23 9.91
N ASN A 293 5.20 25.80 10.28
CA ASN A 293 4.81 25.43 11.63
C ASN A 293 5.32 24.05 12.10
N SER A 294 5.91 23.24 11.21
CA SER A 294 6.58 21.98 11.58
C SER A 294 8.03 22.22 12.00
N ASN A 295 8.48 21.51 13.04
CA ASN A 295 9.88 21.49 13.50
C ASN A 295 10.61 20.19 13.12
N MET A 296 9.85 19.20 12.63
CA MET A 296 10.35 17.90 12.21
C MET A 296 9.64 17.47 10.92
N ILE A 297 10.36 16.73 10.08
CA ILE A 297 9.81 16.01 8.94
C ILE A 297 10.10 14.52 9.06
N VAL A 298 9.09 13.70 8.80
CA VAL A 298 9.16 12.25 8.70
C VAL A 298 8.90 11.85 7.25
N LEU A 299 9.77 11.00 6.72
CA LEU A 299 9.80 10.61 5.32
C LEU A 299 9.79 9.08 5.20
N GLY A 300 8.91 8.53 4.37
CA GLY A 300 8.95 7.10 4.02
C GLY A 300 10.17 6.70 3.17
N SER A 301 10.36 5.40 2.95
CA SER A 301 11.53 4.80 2.28
C SER A 301 11.83 5.33 0.87
N LYS A 302 10.81 5.70 0.11
CA LYS A 302 10.93 6.20 -1.28
C LYS A 302 10.91 7.72 -1.39
N ALA A 303 10.83 8.43 -0.26
CA ALA A 303 10.77 9.87 -0.25
C ALA A 303 12.08 10.47 -0.77
N ASN A 304 11.94 11.54 -1.55
CA ASN A 304 13.08 12.32 -2.03
C ASN A 304 12.71 13.81 -2.06
N ILE A 305 13.64 14.65 -2.49
CA ILE A 305 13.44 16.11 -2.50
C ILE A 305 12.26 16.56 -3.39
N ASN A 306 11.87 15.78 -4.41
CA ASN A 306 10.69 16.11 -5.22
C ASN A 306 9.40 16.07 -4.38
N ASP A 307 9.29 15.12 -3.47
CA ASP A 307 8.10 14.94 -2.62
C ASP A 307 7.87 16.13 -1.68
N ILE A 308 8.94 16.83 -1.33
CA ILE A 308 8.92 18.04 -0.49
C ILE A 308 8.70 19.27 -1.36
N ALA A 309 9.49 19.42 -2.44
CA ALA A 309 9.44 20.60 -3.30
C ALA A 309 8.12 20.73 -4.07
N LEU A 310 7.54 19.61 -4.50
CA LEU A 310 6.35 19.61 -5.35
C LEU A 310 5.04 19.57 -4.55
N ALA A 311 5.09 19.31 -3.24
CA ALA A 311 3.92 19.37 -2.34
C ALA A 311 3.40 20.80 -2.10
N GLN A 312 4.19 21.83 -2.45
CA GLN A 312 3.87 23.25 -2.24
C GLN A 312 3.57 23.99 -3.55
N LEU A 313 3.31 23.26 -4.64
CA LEU A 313 3.12 23.87 -5.95
C LEU A 313 1.88 24.76 -5.99
N ASP A 314 2.04 25.93 -6.62
CA ASP A 314 0.90 26.75 -7.00
C ASP A 314 0.02 25.98 -8.01
N ASP A 315 -1.30 26.04 -7.82
CA ASP A 315 -2.30 25.41 -8.71
C ASP A 315 -2.10 25.71 -10.20
N LYS A 316 -1.54 26.88 -10.54
CA LYS A 316 -1.28 27.28 -11.93
C LYS A 316 -0.23 26.40 -12.65
N TYR A 317 0.58 25.65 -11.91
CA TYR A 317 1.58 24.71 -12.44
C TYR A 317 1.12 23.26 -12.35
N LEU A 318 -0.01 22.99 -11.70
CA LEU A 318 -0.56 21.66 -11.53
C LEU A 318 -1.57 21.34 -12.63
N ILE A 319 -1.53 20.10 -13.08
CA ILE A 319 -2.50 19.52 -14.01
C ILE A 319 -3.02 18.26 -13.34
N ALA A 320 -4.30 18.26 -12.95
CA ALA A 320 -4.97 17.09 -12.40
C ALA A 320 -5.67 16.32 -13.54
N PRO A 321 -5.18 15.14 -13.97
CA PRO A 321 -5.84 14.35 -15.01
C PRO A 321 -7.28 13.96 -14.66
N PHE A 322 -7.59 13.89 -13.36
CA PHE A 322 -8.92 13.62 -12.82
C PHE A 322 -9.99 14.54 -13.45
N ASP A 323 -9.68 15.82 -13.63
CA ASP A 323 -10.61 16.83 -14.16
C ASP A 323 -10.94 16.64 -15.65
N TYR A 324 -10.15 15.84 -16.37
CA TYR A 324 -10.25 15.66 -17.82
C TYR A 324 -10.94 14.36 -18.24
N THR A 325 -11.45 13.57 -17.29
CA THR A 325 -12.23 12.37 -17.57
C THR A 325 -13.45 12.25 -16.65
N VAL A 326 -14.52 11.66 -17.18
CA VAL A 326 -15.72 11.28 -16.41
C VAL A 326 -15.96 9.77 -16.49
N ARG A 327 -14.96 9.02 -16.97
CA ARG A 327 -15.01 7.55 -17.07
C ARG A 327 -14.77 6.94 -15.68
N GLY A 328 -15.41 5.81 -15.41
CA GLY A 328 -15.30 5.06 -14.16
C GLY A 328 -15.05 3.57 -14.38
N TYR A 329 -14.46 3.19 -15.52
CA TYR A 329 -14.15 1.80 -15.84
C TYR A 329 -12.71 1.70 -16.39
N PRO A 330 -11.71 1.49 -15.51
CA PRO A 330 -10.27 1.53 -15.83
C PRO A 330 -9.82 0.57 -16.95
N HIS A 331 -10.59 -0.50 -17.20
CA HIS A 331 -10.35 -1.46 -18.28
C HIS A 331 -10.69 -0.93 -19.68
N GLU A 332 -11.44 0.16 -19.82
CA GLU A 332 -11.85 0.71 -21.11
C GLU A 332 -11.34 2.14 -21.37
N ALA A 333 -10.80 2.81 -20.36
CA ALA A 333 -10.27 4.17 -20.47
C ALA A 333 -9.49 4.55 -19.20
N TRP A 334 -8.73 5.64 -19.29
CA TRP A 334 -8.35 6.41 -18.11
C TRP A 334 -9.59 6.88 -17.35
N SER A 335 -9.77 6.33 -16.17
CA SER A 335 -10.96 6.49 -15.34
C SER A 335 -10.61 7.16 -14.03
N ARG A 336 -11.44 8.11 -13.61
CA ARG A 336 -11.20 8.88 -12.39
C ARG A 336 -11.47 8.03 -11.15
N THR A 337 -10.66 8.22 -10.11
CA THR A 337 -10.81 7.62 -8.78
C THR A 337 -10.16 8.53 -7.74
N ILE A 338 -10.45 8.30 -6.46
CA ILE A 338 -9.86 9.01 -5.31
C ILE A 338 -9.51 7.99 -4.23
N PRO A 339 -8.47 8.18 -3.39
CA PRO A 339 -8.06 7.21 -2.38
C PRO A 339 -9.16 6.87 -1.37
N CYS A 340 -9.96 7.87 -1.00
CA CYS A 340 -11.06 7.74 -0.03
C CYS A 340 -12.34 7.10 -0.59
N ASP A 341 -12.43 6.89 -1.91
CA ASP A 341 -13.50 6.09 -2.51
C ASP A 341 -13.09 4.63 -2.50
N VAL A 342 -13.26 4.01 -1.33
CA VAL A 342 -12.88 2.61 -1.10
C VAL A 342 -13.66 1.67 -2.03
N PHE A 343 -14.86 2.03 -2.48
CA PHE A 343 -15.56 1.19 -3.46
C PHE A 343 -14.91 1.19 -4.85
N ALA A 344 -14.32 2.30 -5.27
CA ALA A 344 -13.66 2.37 -6.57
C ALA A 344 -12.18 1.97 -6.48
N TRP A 345 -11.44 2.55 -5.53
CA TRP A 345 -9.99 2.41 -5.43
C TRP A 345 -9.58 1.07 -4.82
N TYR A 346 -10.13 0.71 -3.66
CA TYR A 346 -9.74 -0.52 -2.97
C TYR A 346 -10.12 -1.77 -3.79
N PHE A 347 -11.34 -1.81 -4.35
CA PHE A 347 -11.74 -2.93 -5.21
C PHE A 347 -10.90 -3.01 -6.49
N LEU A 348 -10.48 -1.87 -7.05
CA LEU A 348 -9.60 -1.87 -8.21
C LEU A 348 -8.23 -2.45 -7.86
N LEU A 349 -7.65 -2.03 -6.74
CA LEU A 349 -6.38 -2.54 -6.24
C LEU A 349 -6.45 -4.04 -5.96
N ASP A 350 -7.50 -4.50 -5.28
CA ASP A 350 -7.76 -5.91 -5.01
C ASP A 350 -7.93 -6.72 -6.31
N GLU A 351 -8.72 -6.21 -7.27
CA GLU A 351 -8.89 -6.83 -8.59
C GLU A 351 -7.55 -6.98 -9.33
N MET A 352 -6.67 -5.98 -9.23
CA MET A 352 -5.35 -6.03 -9.84
C MET A 352 -4.37 -6.88 -9.01
N GLY A 353 -4.61 -7.09 -7.72
CA GLY A 353 -3.67 -7.68 -6.79
C GLY A 353 -2.48 -6.76 -6.50
N ALA A 354 -2.74 -5.46 -6.35
CA ALA A 354 -1.77 -4.45 -5.96
C ALA A 354 -2.06 -3.98 -4.51
N PRO A 355 -1.08 -3.93 -3.61
CA PRO A 355 -1.29 -3.40 -2.25
C PRO A 355 -1.75 -1.94 -2.27
N ASN A 356 -2.57 -1.53 -1.30
CA ASN A 356 -2.95 -0.13 -1.12
C ASN A 356 -1.79 0.62 -0.45
N PRO A 357 -1.25 1.68 -1.06
CA PRO A 357 -0.11 2.39 -0.48
C PRO A 357 -0.53 3.32 0.68
N TRP A 358 -1.81 3.65 0.78
CA TRP A 358 -2.38 4.57 1.78
C TRP A 358 -1.91 6.03 1.70
N ASP A 359 -1.24 6.41 0.61
CA ASP A 359 -0.99 7.81 0.22
C ASP A 359 -2.27 8.59 -0.10
N PHE A 360 -2.19 9.90 0.10
CA PHE A 360 -3.22 10.84 -0.33
C PHE A 360 -2.99 11.35 -1.77
N ASP A 361 -3.92 12.16 -2.28
CA ASP A 361 -3.97 12.59 -3.69
C ASP A 361 -3.90 14.13 -3.88
N TYR A 362 -3.38 14.85 -2.89
CA TYR A 362 -3.32 16.32 -2.84
C TYR A 362 -4.68 17.03 -2.97
N ASP A 363 -5.79 16.36 -2.65
CA ASP A 363 -7.17 16.82 -2.92
C ASP A 363 -7.39 17.13 -4.41
N ARG A 364 -6.74 16.36 -5.30
CA ARG A 364 -6.84 16.53 -6.77
C ARG A 364 -7.40 15.30 -7.49
N GLY A 365 -7.61 14.18 -6.78
CA GLY A 365 -8.00 12.93 -7.39
C GLY A 365 -6.93 12.35 -8.31
N MET A 366 -7.21 11.20 -8.90
CA MET A 366 -6.30 10.52 -9.82
C MET A 366 -7.05 9.82 -10.94
N VAL A 367 -6.33 9.42 -11.97
CA VAL A 367 -6.85 8.55 -13.04
C VAL A 367 -6.12 7.23 -13.06
N ALA A 368 -6.86 6.14 -13.27
CA ALA A 368 -6.30 4.80 -13.39
C ALA A 368 -6.71 4.14 -14.72
N SER A 369 -5.85 3.26 -15.24
CA SER A 369 -6.14 2.42 -16.40
C SER A 369 -5.44 1.06 -16.31
N CYS A 370 -6.13 -0.01 -16.73
CA CYS A 370 -5.65 -1.40 -16.65
C CYS A 370 -5.30 -2.01 -18.02
N SER A 371 -5.63 -1.32 -19.13
CA SER A 371 -5.47 -1.86 -20.47
C SER A 371 -4.77 -0.89 -21.42
N SER A 372 -4.08 -1.47 -22.40
CA SER A 372 -3.19 -0.74 -23.29
C SER A 372 -3.93 0.01 -24.40
N GLY A 373 -3.32 1.10 -24.86
CA GLY A 373 -3.78 1.91 -25.99
C GLY A 373 -4.78 3.01 -25.63
N HIS A 374 -5.18 3.12 -24.35
CA HIS A 374 -6.07 4.19 -23.90
C HIS A 374 -5.33 5.50 -23.71
N ARG A 375 -5.92 6.58 -24.25
CA ARG A 375 -5.34 7.91 -24.26
C ARG A 375 -6.21 8.91 -23.50
N LEU A 376 -5.59 9.77 -22.72
CA LEU A 376 -6.21 10.91 -22.05
C LEU A 376 -5.48 12.19 -22.46
N ALA A 377 -6.20 13.10 -23.12
CA ALA A 377 -5.65 14.39 -23.55
C ALA A 377 -5.87 15.45 -22.47
N LEU A 378 -4.79 16.11 -22.09
CA LEU A 378 -4.69 17.17 -21.10
C LEU A 378 -4.34 18.48 -21.83
N PRO A 379 -5.30 19.39 -22.04
CA PRO A 379 -5.03 20.67 -22.67
C PRO A 379 -4.15 21.55 -21.78
N VAL A 380 -3.11 22.13 -22.36
CA VAL A 380 -2.17 23.02 -21.67
C VAL A 380 -2.04 24.32 -22.43
N GLU A 381 -2.03 25.45 -21.72
CA GLU A 381 -1.78 26.77 -22.31
C GLU A 381 -0.47 27.36 -21.80
N VAL A 382 0.49 27.51 -22.71
CA VAL A 382 1.81 28.05 -22.45
C VAL A 382 1.86 29.53 -22.84
N LYS A 383 2.03 30.40 -21.83
CA LYS A 383 2.00 31.86 -22.01
C LYS A 383 3.26 32.42 -22.66
N HIS A 384 4.40 31.79 -22.41
CA HIS A 384 5.71 32.19 -22.88
C HIS A 384 6.46 30.98 -23.42
N GLU A 385 7.02 31.14 -24.62
CA GLU A 385 7.94 30.14 -25.20
C GLU A 385 9.15 29.99 -24.27
N GLY A 386 9.57 28.75 -24.04
CA GLY A 386 10.68 28.45 -23.14
C GLY A 386 10.86 26.97 -22.88
N VAL A 387 11.81 26.65 -22.01
CA VAL A 387 12.06 25.28 -21.54
C VAL A 387 11.32 25.08 -20.22
N TYR A 388 10.45 24.08 -20.20
CA TYR A 388 9.67 23.71 -19.03
C TYR A 388 10.18 22.40 -18.45
N ARG A 389 10.00 22.24 -17.14
CA ARG A 389 10.19 20.97 -16.42
C ARG A 389 8.85 20.30 -16.27
N LEU A 390 8.79 19.02 -16.62
CA LEU A 390 7.60 18.20 -16.50
C LEU A 390 7.85 17.11 -15.45
N TYR A 391 6.98 17.03 -14.46
CA TYR A 391 6.96 15.97 -13.46
C TYR A 391 5.59 15.29 -13.47
N ALA A 392 5.54 14.03 -13.06
CA ALA A 392 4.28 13.30 -12.87
C ALA A 392 4.34 12.50 -11.56
N ARG A 393 3.31 12.62 -10.73
CA ARG A 393 3.11 11.73 -9.58
C ARG A 393 2.28 10.53 -10.03
N VAL A 394 2.90 9.36 -9.96
CA VAL A 394 2.34 8.10 -10.47
C VAL A 394 2.37 7.04 -9.38
N LEU A 395 1.43 6.08 -9.45
CA LEU A 395 1.50 4.87 -8.64
C LEU A 395 2.53 3.92 -9.26
N GLU A 396 3.58 3.62 -8.53
CA GLU A 396 4.38 2.42 -8.75
C GLU A 396 3.69 1.22 -8.08
N SER A 397 3.73 0.03 -8.70
CA SER A 397 3.17 -1.20 -8.10
C SER A 397 3.71 -2.49 -8.76
N PRO A 398 3.50 -3.67 -8.15
CA PRO A 398 3.80 -4.99 -8.75
C PRO A 398 3.07 -5.27 -10.07
N ARG A 399 2.00 -4.52 -10.32
CA ARG A 399 1.19 -4.60 -11.54
C ARG A 399 1.39 -3.43 -12.47
N GLY A 400 2.33 -2.55 -12.13
CA GLY A 400 2.77 -1.44 -12.95
C GLY A 400 3.29 -1.89 -14.30
N GLY A 401 3.45 -0.92 -15.18
CA GLY A 401 4.00 -1.12 -16.50
C GLY A 401 4.47 0.21 -17.06
N ALA A 402 4.02 0.58 -18.25
CA ALA A 402 4.51 1.77 -18.93
C ALA A 402 3.41 2.76 -19.29
N ILE A 403 3.69 4.04 -19.06
CA ILE A 403 2.88 5.17 -19.52
C ILE A 403 3.70 5.95 -20.55
N SER A 404 3.16 6.16 -21.74
CA SER A 404 3.76 7.04 -22.74
C SER A 404 3.20 8.46 -22.60
N ILE A 405 4.08 9.46 -22.69
CA ILE A 405 3.71 10.87 -22.63
C ILE A 405 3.93 11.49 -24.01
N LEU A 406 2.87 12.07 -24.58
CA LEU A 406 2.91 12.68 -25.90
C LEU A 406 2.59 14.17 -25.82
N MET A 407 3.33 15.00 -26.55
CA MET A 407 3.03 16.41 -26.77
C MET A 407 2.58 16.60 -28.21
N ASP A 408 1.36 17.09 -28.41
CA ASP A 408 0.76 17.32 -29.73
C ASP A 408 0.83 16.09 -30.66
N GLY A 409 0.73 14.90 -30.06
CA GLY A 409 0.77 13.60 -30.75
C GLY A 409 2.17 13.01 -30.96
N GLN A 410 3.24 13.72 -30.59
CA GLN A 410 4.61 13.22 -30.63
C GLN A 410 5.05 12.73 -29.25
N ALA A 411 5.59 11.51 -29.15
CA ALA A 411 6.14 11.00 -27.89
C ALA A 411 7.32 11.87 -27.41
N ILE A 412 7.27 12.28 -26.15
CA ILE A 412 8.31 13.08 -25.49
C ILE A 412 8.97 12.35 -24.31
N GLY A 413 8.37 11.25 -23.83
CA GLY A 413 8.93 10.43 -22.78
C GLY A 413 8.04 9.23 -22.44
N SER A 414 8.55 8.37 -21.56
CA SER A 414 7.81 7.25 -20.98
C SER A 414 8.10 7.14 -19.50
N ILE A 415 7.14 6.65 -18.74
CA ILE A 415 7.22 6.41 -17.31
C ILE A 415 7.11 4.91 -17.10
N ASP A 416 8.07 4.33 -16.38
CA ASP A 416 7.95 2.98 -15.83
C ASP A 416 7.35 3.08 -14.43
N THR A 417 6.36 2.23 -14.15
CA THR A 417 5.65 2.14 -12.88
C THR A 417 5.75 0.75 -12.25
N GLY A 418 6.52 -0.17 -12.85
CA GLY A 418 6.76 -1.48 -12.25
C GLY A 418 7.66 -1.37 -11.01
N ALA A 419 7.18 -1.86 -9.87
CA ALA A 419 7.94 -1.91 -8.62
C ALA A 419 7.52 -3.10 -7.74
N GLN A 420 8.33 -3.45 -6.73
CA GLN A 420 7.98 -4.53 -5.79
C GLN A 420 6.89 -4.15 -4.78
N ALA A 421 6.78 -2.86 -4.45
CA ALA A 421 5.79 -2.33 -3.53
C ALA A 421 4.94 -1.25 -4.21
N SER A 422 3.78 -0.97 -3.65
CA SER A 422 2.90 0.11 -4.12
C SER A 422 3.25 1.40 -3.41
N ASN A 423 3.54 2.47 -4.16
CA ASN A 423 3.79 3.82 -3.62
C ASN A 423 3.46 4.90 -4.66
N PHE A 424 2.97 6.06 -4.25
CA PHE A 424 2.90 7.21 -5.16
C PHE A 424 4.19 8.01 -5.14
N VAL A 425 4.87 8.07 -6.29
CA VAL A 425 6.18 8.72 -6.42
C VAL A 425 6.17 9.80 -7.48
N TRP A 426 6.93 10.88 -7.25
CA TRP A 426 7.20 11.88 -8.28
C TRP A 426 8.28 11.42 -9.24
N LYS A 427 7.97 11.42 -10.54
CA LYS A 427 8.91 11.15 -11.64
C LYS A 427 9.26 12.44 -12.38
N ASP A 428 10.55 12.74 -12.47
CA ASP A 428 11.08 13.80 -13.35
C ASP A 428 11.11 13.31 -14.80
N LEU A 429 10.29 13.91 -15.66
CA LEU A 429 10.19 13.58 -17.09
C LEU A 429 11.14 14.44 -17.94
N GLY A 430 11.94 15.28 -17.30
CA GLY A 430 12.98 16.06 -17.93
C GLY A 430 12.52 17.43 -18.43
N LYS A 431 13.33 17.99 -19.33
CA LYS A 431 13.14 19.31 -19.91
C LYS A 431 12.42 19.21 -21.24
N VAL A 432 11.31 19.93 -21.38
CA VAL A 432 10.48 19.93 -22.59
C VAL A 432 10.42 21.36 -23.15
N PRO A 433 10.86 21.60 -24.39
CA PRO A 433 10.70 22.90 -25.03
C PRO A 433 9.23 23.08 -25.43
N PHE A 434 8.60 24.15 -24.93
CA PHE A 434 7.24 24.51 -25.31
C PHE A 434 7.23 25.80 -26.13
N PRO A 435 6.65 25.78 -27.35
CA PRO A 435 6.23 26.99 -28.03
C PRO A 435 5.20 27.76 -27.19
N LYS A 436 5.05 29.06 -27.46
CA LYS A 436 3.92 29.81 -26.93
C LYS A 436 2.63 29.35 -27.63
N GLY A 437 1.62 28.98 -26.85
CA GLY A 437 0.31 28.65 -27.41
C GLY A 437 -0.43 27.57 -26.63
N LYS A 438 -1.43 26.99 -27.28
CA LYS A 438 -2.20 25.86 -26.77
C LYS A 438 -1.58 24.56 -27.27
N HIS A 439 -1.38 23.64 -26.36
CA HIS A 439 -0.80 22.33 -26.60
C HIS A 439 -1.68 21.24 -25.98
N SER A 440 -1.48 20.00 -26.40
CA SER A 440 -2.13 18.83 -25.81
C SER A 440 -1.06 17.88 -25.29
N LEU A 441 -0.94 17.79 -23.97
CA LEU A 441 -0.19 16.71 -23.33
C LEU A 441 -1.10 15.47 -23.27
N THR A 442 -0.62 14.29 -23.64
CA THR A 442 -1.45 13.08 -23.68
C THR A 442 -0.80 11.98 -22.87
N LEU A 443 -1.56 11.39 -21.95
CA LEU A 443 -1.20 10.16 -21.26
C LEU A 443 -1.70 8.98 -22.10
N GLU A 444 -0.81 8.06 -22.48
CA GLU A 444 -1.16 6.81 -23.14
C GLU A 444 -0.75 5.64 -22.26
N ASN A 445 -1.72 4.82 -21.82
CA ASN A 445 -1.41 3.61 -21.09
C ASN A 445 -0.83 2.58 -22.07
N HIS A 446 0.45 2.23 -21.93
CA HIS A 446 1.12 1.32 -22.86
C HIS A 446 1.02 -0.13 -22.40
N SER A 447 1.21 -0.39 -21.10
CA SER A 447 1.11 -1.72 -20.49
C SER A 447 0.92 -1.60 -18.98
N GLY A 448 0.34 -2.63 -18.36
CA GLY A 448 0.16 -2.71 -16.91
C GLY A 448 -1.02 -1.90 -16.36
N PHE A 449 -1.21 -2.03 -15.05
CA PHE A 449 -2.08 -1.21 -14.24
C PHE A 449 -1.34 0.06 -13.82
N ASN A 450 -1.85 1.21 -14.27
CA ASN A 450 -1.22 2.50 -14.05
C ASN A 450 -2.20 3.47 -13.41
N ALA A 451 -1.73 4.25 -12.42
CA ALA A 451 -2.46 5.41 -11.91
C ALA A 451 -1.59 6.67 -11.94
N VAL A 452 -2.20 7.80 -12.27
CA VAL A 452 -1.57 9.13 -12.32
C VAL A 452 -2.41 10.09 -11.48
N ASN A 453 -1.80 10.65 -10.44
CA ASN A 453 -2.45 11.60 -9.54
C ASN A 453 -2.42 13.01 -10.12
N VAL A 454 -1.23 13.60 -10.26
CA VAL A 454 -1.05 14.95 -10.79
C VAL A 454 0.19 15.04 -11.67
N LEU A 455 0.21 16.03 -12.58
CA LEU A 455 1.42 16.44 -13.29
C LEU A 455 1.76 17.87 -12.89
N ALA A 456 3.06 18.16 -12.83
CA ALA A 456 3.57 19.49 -12.62
C ALA A 456 4.29 19.96 -13.88
N LEU A 457 3.88 21.11 -14.43
CA LEU A 457 4.48 21.72 -15.61
C LEU A 457 4.78 23.19 -15.34
N MET A 458 6.06 23.53 -15.24
CA MET A 458 6.50 24.88 -14.90
C MET A 458 7.79 25.27 -15.63
N PRO A 459 8.05 26.58 -15.84
CA PRO A 459 9.33 27.04 -16.38
C PRO A 459 10.52 26.52 -15.56
N GLN A 460 11.66 26.25 -16.19
CA GLN A 460 12.81 25.69 -15.49
C GLN A 460 13.27 26.53 -14.30
N GLU A 461 13.34 27.85 -14.45
CA GLU A 461 13.79 28.75 -13.37
C GLU A 461 12.81 28.77 -12.18
N VAL A 462 11.52 28.54 -12.45
CA VAL A 462 10.51 28.42 -11.40
C VAL A 462 10.66 27.11 -10.64
N ALA A 463 10.90 26.00 -11.36
CA ALA A 463 11.18 24.72 -10.72
C ALA A 463 12.36 24.85 -9.76
N GLU A 464 13.49 25.40 -10.22
CA GLU A 464 14.69 25.62 -9.39
C GLU A 464 14.36 26.36 -8.08
N GLY A 465 13.52 27.39 -8.12
CA GLY A 465 13.07 28.12 -6.93
C GLY A 465 12.28 27.28 -5.92
N TYR A 466 11.44 26.33 -6.36
CA TYR A 466 10.73 25.41 -5.45
C TYR A 466 11.69 24.43 -4.78
N PHE A 467 12.68 23.90 -5.51
CA PHE A 467 13.69 23.01 -4.93
C PHE A 467 14.61 23.75 -3.95
N ASP A 468 14.97 25.01 -4.24
CA ASP A 468 15.74 25.83 -3.30
C ASP A 468 14.93 26.12 -2.03
N SER A 469 13.63 26.40 -2.15
CA SER A 469 12.73 26.59 -1.01
C SER A 469 12.58 25.32 -0.17
N ALA A 470 12.51 24.15 -0.83
CA ALA A 470 12.47 22.86 -0.14
C ALA A 470 13.76 22.58 0.65
N ARG A 471 14.94 22.88 0.07
CA ARG A 471 16.21 22.76 0.81
C ARG A 471 16.26 23.70 2.00
N GLN A 472 15.85 24.96 1.82
CA GLN A 472 15.77 25.94 2.91
C GLN A 472 14.83 25.48 4.02
N PHE A 473 13.67 24.91 3.66
CA PHE A 473 12.73 24.31 4.61
C PHE A 473 13.36 23.17 5.42
N LEU A 474 14.36 22.46 4.89
CA LEU A 474 15.02 21.37 5.60
C LEU A 474 16.22 21.82 6.44
N GLU A 475 16.70 23.07 6.32
CA GLU A 475 17.91 23.54 7.02
C GLU A 475 17.77 23.60 8.55
N ASP A 476 16.58 23.90 9.07
CA ASP A 476 16.34 24.10 10.51
C ASP A 476 15.48 23.00 11.16
N ARG A 477 15.09 21.97 10.39
CA ARG A 477 14.23 20.88 10.86
C ARG A 477 14.99 19.63 11.22
N ARG A 478 14.43 18.83 12.14
CA ARG A 478 14.84 17.43 12.30
C ARG A 478 14.26 16.61 11.16
N ILE A 479 15.04 15.66 10.65
CA ILE A 479 14.65 14.78 9.54
C ILE A 479 14.72 13.35 10.04
N ALA A 480 13.67 12.56 9.84
CA ALA A 480 13.66 11.12 10.07
C ALA A 480 13.13 10.39 8.84
N TYR A 481 13.80 9.31 8.47
CA TYR A 481 13.38 8.37 7.43
C TYR A 481 12.90 7.11 8.13
N ILE A 482 11.66 6.69 7.89
CA ILE A 482 11.07 5.48 8.47
C ILE A 482 10.88 4.45 7.35
N MET A 483 11.25 3.20 7.64
CA MET A 483 11.15 2.07 6.73
C MET A 483 10.65 0.85 7.49
N GLU A 484 9.67 0.15 6.93
CA GLU A 484 9.20 -1.15 7.42
C GLU A 484 10.00 -2.26 6.76
N ALA A 485 10.58 -3.16 7.55
CA ALA A 485 11.57 -4.10 7.06
C ALA A 485 10.99 -5.10 6.05
N GLU A 486 9.72 -5.46 6.22
CA GLU A 486 9.01 -6.44 5.42
C GLU A 486 8.53 -5.92 4.06
N SER A 487 8.43 -4.61 3.88
CA SER A 487 7.93 -3.99 2.64
C SER A 487 8.91 -3.06 1.96
N ASP A 488 9.82 -2.41 2.70
CA ASP A 488 10.71 -1.37 2.16
C ASP A 488 12.14 -1.86 1.88
N LEU A 489 12.54 -3.01 2.43
CA LEU A 489 13.87 -3.57 2.22
C LEU A 489 13.89 -4.59 1.08
N ASP A 490 14.82 -4.40 0.15
CA ASP A 490 15.20 -5.46 -0.77
C ASP A 490 16.06 -6.48 -0.01
N CYS A 491 15.66 -7.75 0.02
CA CYS A 491 16.40 -8.79 0.72
C CYS A 491 16.97 -9.87 -0.22
N ARG A 492 18.11 -10.44 0.19
CA ARG A 492 18.69 -11.65 -0.40
C ARG A 492 18.73 -12.72 0.69
N ASN A 493 18.17 -13.88 0.40
CA ASN A 493 18.03 -15.01 1.33
C ASN A 493 17.22 -14.67 2.60
N GLY A 494 16.42 -13.58 2.60
CA GLY A 494 15.48 -13.24 3.68
C GLY A 494 14.07 -13.75 3.41
N VAL A 495 13.26 -13.87 4.46
CA VAL A 495 11.84 -14.23 4.36
C VAL A 495 10.98 -13.32 5.24
N ILE A 496 9.77 -13.01 4.79
CA ILE A 496 8.82 -12.24 5.59
C ILE A 496 8.05 -13.19 6.52
N SER A 497 7.94 -12.82 7.79
CA SER A 497 7.18 -13.55 8.81
C SER A 497 6.12 -12.66 9.43
N ASN A 498 4.85 -13.06 9.33
CA ASN A 498 3.72 -12.38 9.99
C ASN A 498 3.38 -13.01 11.35
N ALA A 499 4.31 -13.77 11.94
CA ALA A 499 4.08 -14.48 13.21
C ALA A 499 3.94 -13.54 14.40
N PHE A 500 4.53 -12.35 14.32
CA PHE A 500 4.46 -11.31 15.35
C PHE A 500 3.09 -10.63 15.41
N GLY A 501 2.36 -10.56 14.29
CA GLY A 501 1.09 -9.83 14.22
C GLY A 501 1.29 -8.40 14.74
N GLY A 502 0.36 -7.91 15.57
CA GLY A 502 0.36 -6.51 16.02
C GLY A 502 1.59 -6.09 16.85
N GLU A 503 2.38 -7.02 17.39
CA GLU A 503 3.62 -6.67 18.09
C GLU A 503 4.65 -6.00 17.15
N ALA A 504 4.68 -6.43 15.88
CA ALA A 504 5.44 -5.81 14.81
C ALA A 504 4.60 -4.70 14.15
N SER A 505 5.22 -3.56 13.83
CA SER A 505 4.51 -2.53 13.06
C SER A 505 4.25 -3.05 11.65
N GLY A 506 3.05 -2.82 11.12
CA GLY A 506 2.69 -3.40 9.81
C GLY A 506 2.35 -4.89 9.83
N GLY A 507 2.55 -5.58 10.98
CA GLY A 507 2.12 -6.95 11.23
C GLY A 507 3.16 -8.04 10.96
N GLY A 508 4.34 -7.69 10.46
CA GLY A 508 5.36 -8.64 10.05
C GLY A 508 6.78 -8.15 10.27
N VAL A 509 7.73 -9.09 10.19
CA VAL A 509 9.16 -8.80 10.29
C VAL A 509 9.89 -9.41 9.09
N LEU A 510 11.02 -8.80 8.72
CA LEU A 510 12.00 -9.43 7.85
C LEU A 510 12.90 -10.35 8.68
N VAL A 511 12.80 -11.65 8.41
CA VAL A 511 13.72 -12.65 8.96
C VAL A 511 14.91 -12.78 8.01
N LEU A 512 16.08 -12.39 8.48
CA LEU A 512 17.35 -12.68 7.83
C LEU A 512 17.95 -13.92 8.51
N PRO A 513 17.76 -15.11 7.92
CA PRO A 513 18.35 -16.31 8.48
C PRO A 513 19.85 -16.16 8.44
N TYR A 514 20.50 -16.41 9.56
CA TYR A 514 21.89 -16.75 9.52
C TYR A 514 21.95 -18.25 9.40
N PRO A 515 22.66 -18.80 8.42
CA PRO A 515 22.75 -20.23 8.31
C PRO A 515 23.30 -20.81 9.61
N SER A 516 22.42 -21.52 10.29
CA SER A 516 22.65 -22.11 11.60
C SER A 516 23.62 -23.28 11.43
N GLY A 517 24.92 -22.96 11.39
CA GLY A 517 25.92 -23.94 11.01
C GLY A 517 27.36 -23.46 11.07
N LEU A 518 27.79 -22.78 12.13
CA LEU A 518 29.22 -22.76 12.49
C LEU A 518 29.62 -24.18 12.94
N GLY A 519 29.93 -24.98 11.92
CA GLY A 519 30.25 -26.41 11.94
C GLY A 519 30.21 -27.03 10.55
N ILE A 520 29.58 -26.38 9.56
CA ILE A 520 29.64 -26.80 8.15
C ILE A 520 30.93 -26.27 7.57
N HIS A 521 31.97 -27.10 7.62
CA HIS A 521 33.20 -26.85 6.88
C HIS A 521 32.92 -26.96 5.38
N PRO A 522 33.62 -26.19 4.53
CA PRO A 522 33.56 -26.41 3.09
C PRO A 522 33.71 -27.89 2.79
N SER A 523 32.72 -28.50 2.15
CA SER A 523 32.79 -29.92 1.81
C SER A 523 33.55 -30.05 0.51
N ALA A 524 34.70 -30.70 0.56
CA ALA A 524 35.42 -31.05 -0.64
C ALA A 524 34.66 -32.16 -1.37
N ILE A 525 34.40 -31.98 -2.67
CA ILE A 525 33.89 -33.06 -3.50
C ILE A 525 35.06 -34.01 -3.75
N ASP A 526 34.99 -35.24 -3.22
CA ASP A 526 36.07 -36.22 -3.41
C ASP A 526 36.14 -36.66 -4.89
N THR A 527 37.18 -36.21 -5.57
CA THR A 527 37.48 -36.58 -6.96
C THR A 527 38.57 -37.63 -7.08
N SER A 528 39.12 -38.14 -5.98
CA SER A 528 40.30 -39.01 -5.96
C SER A 528 40.04 -40.45 -6.42
N ASN A 529 38.79 -40.93 -6.30
CA ASN A 529 38.41 -42.27 -6.74
C ASN A 529 38.18 -42.34 -8.26
N ILE A 530 39.27 -42.42 -9.03
CA ILE A 530 39.27 -42.46 -10.50
C ILE A 530 38.49 -43.64 -11.11
N GLU A 531 38.28 -44.72 -10.35
CA GLU A 531 37.47 -45.86 -10.81
C GLU A 531 35.96 -45.57 -10.79
N ALA A 532 35.50 -44.63 -9.96
CA ALA A 532 34.10 -44.20 -9.88
C ALA A 532 33.69 -43.23 -11.01
N TRP A 533 34.66 -42.66 -11.74
CA TRP A 533 34.39 -41.75 -12.85
C TRP A 533 33.96 -42.51 -14.11
N GLU A 534 32.74 -42.27 -14.54
CA GLU A 534 32.24 -42.66 -15.86
C GLU A 534 32.65 -41.63 -16.91
N ARG A 535 33.04 -42.14 -18.09
CA ARG A 535 33.64 -41.37 -19.18
C ARG A 535 32.78 -41.59 -20.41
N VAL A 536 32.12 -40.54 -20.90
CA VAL A 536 31.15 -40.63 -21.99
C VAL A 536 31.68 -39.81 -23.17
N PRO A 537 32.51 -40.41 -24.04
CA PRO A 537 32.88 -39.80 -25.31
C PRO A 537 31.68 -39.79 -26.26
N GLN A 538 31.49 -38.72 -27.03
CA GLN A 538 30.35 -38.60 -27.94
C GLN A 538 30.57 -39.38 -29.24
N THR A 539 31.80 -39.43 -29.74
CA THR A 539 32.17 -40.24 -30.90
C THR A 539 33.16 -41.34 -30.51
N ARG A 540 33.26 -42.37 -31.37
CA ARG A 540 34.23 -43.48 -31.20
C ARG A 540 35.70 -43.05 -31.32
N HIS A 541 35.96 -41.83 -31.79
CA HIS A 541 37.30 -41.30 -31.97
C HIS A 541 37.72 -40.41 -30.80
N ASP A 542 36.77 -39.90 -30.01
CA ASP A 542 37.07 -39.10 -28.83
C ASP A 542 37.58 -40.00 -27.70
N TYR A 543 38.57 -39.49 -26.98
CA TYR A 543 39.12 -40.16 -25.81
C TYR A 543 38.95 -39.25 -24.62
N ILE A 544 38.61 -39.85 -23.48
CA ILE A 544 38.59 -39.18 -22.18
C ILE A 544 39.44 -40.03 -21.25
N TRP A 545 40.47 -39.44 -20.68
CA TRP A 545 41.30 -40.02 -19.65
C TRP A 545 41.22 -39.14 -18.41
N ILE A 546 41.01 -39.75 -17.25
CA ILE A 546 40.91 -39.03 -15.98
C ILE A 546 41.98 -39.60 -15.06
N SER A 547 42.76 -38.73 -14.45
CA SER A 547 43.71 -39.08 -13.41
C SER A 547 43.62 -38.09 -12.25
N SER A 548 44.05 -38.50 -11.06
CA SER A 548 44.16 -37.61 -9.90
C SER A 548 45.43 -37.96 -9.15
N ASP A 549 46.12 -36.94 -8.64
CA ASP A 549 47.29 -37.08 -7.77
C ASP A 549 46.95 -36.96 -6.28
N GLY A 550 45.66 -36.87 -5.96
CA GLY A 550 45.14 -36.66 -4.60
C GLY A 550 44.81 -35.21 -4.27
N ASP A 551 45.39 -34.24 -4.98
CA ASP A 551 45.16 -32.80 -4.77
C ASP A 551 44.44 -32.16 -5.96
N SER A 552 44.77 -32.62 -7.18
CA SER A 552 44.19 -32.19 -8.45
C SER A 552 43.50 -33.34 -9.18
N LEU A 553 42.43 -33.03 -9.90
CA LEU A 553 41.80 -33.86 -10.91
C LEU A 553 42.26 -33.38 -12.29
N VAL A 554 42.82 -34.29 -13.09
CA VAL A 554 43.21 -34.04 -14.48
C VAL A 554 42.28 -34.81 -15.40
N MET A 555 41.62 -34.09 -16.31
CA MET A 555 40.82 -34.66 -17.40
C MET A 555 41.52 -34.36 -18.72
N ASP A 556 42.18 -35.37 -19.29
CA ASP A 556 42.66 -35.30 -20.65
C ASP A 556 41.56 -35.74 -21.62
N TYR A 557 41.34 -34.97 -22.68
CA TYR A 557 40.28 -35.26 -23.63
C TYR A 557 40.70 -34.93 -25.07
N THR A 558 39.95 -35.47 -26.03
CA THR A 558 40.13 -35.14 -27.45
C THR A 558 38.84 -34.91 -28.17
N PHE A 559 38.86 -33.90 -29.05
CA PHE A 559 37.89 -33.70 -30.12
C PHE A 559 38.58 -33.91 -31.46
N TYR A 560 38.29 -35.04 -32.14
CA TYR A 560 39.00 -35.42 -33.39
C TYR A 560 38.24 -35.11 -34.67
N ASP A 561 36.91 -34.98 -34.63
CA ASP A 561 36.12 -34.65 -35.82
C ASP A 561 35.01 -33.63 -35.51
N GLU A 562 34.48 -33.00 -36.57
CA GLU A 562 33.48 -31.92 -36.49
C GLU A 562 32.13 -32.34 -35.86
N ARG A 563 31.95 -33.62 -35.51
CA ARG A 563 30.76 -34.16 -34.83
C ARG A 563 30.96 -34.34 -33.32
N SER A 564 32.16 -34.07 -32.81
CA SER A 564 32.46 -34.17 -31.38
C SER A 564 32.03 -32.89 -30.65
N GLU A 565 30.74 -32.74 -30.37
CA GLU A 565 30.17 -31.54 -29.74
C GLU A 565 30.52 -31.43 -28.24
N GLN A 566 30.68 -32.56 -27.53
CA GLN A 566 30.92 -32.60 -26.08
C GLN A 566 31.65 -33.87 -25.61
N VAL A 567 32.36 -33.74 -24.49
CA VAL A 567 32.84 -34.86 -23.67
C VAL A 567 32.33 -34.69 -22.24
N VAL A 568 31.84 -35.77 -21.64
CA VAL A 568 31.29 -35.75 -20.29
C VAL A 568 32.06 -36.70 -19.39
N ALA A 569 32.49 -36.19 -18.24
CA ALA A 569 33.03 -36.96 -17.14
C ALA A 569 32.11 -36.78 -15.92
N HIS A 570 31.70 -37.87 -15.28
CA HIS A 570 30.90 -37.76 -14.06
C HIS A 570 31.27 -38.83 -13.04
N THR A 571 31.12 -38.50 -11.76
CA THR A 571 31.36 -39.41 -10.65
C THR A 571 30.11 -39.54 -9.79
N GLY A 572 29.96 -40.72 -9.16
CA GLY A 572 28.95 -40.93 -8.13
C GLY A 572 29.39 -40.31 -6.81
N LEU A 573 28.46 -39.70 -6.08
CA LEU A 573 28.67 -39.16 -4.73
C LEU A 573 27.95 -40.05 -3.69
N GLU A 574 28.53 -40.18 -2.49
CA GLU A 574 27.83 -40.81 -1.36
C GLU A 574 26.71 -39.88 -0.88
N LEU A 575 25.51 -40.01 -1.46
CA LEU A 575 24.24 -39.34 -1.13
C LEU A 575 24.38 -38.12 -0.21
N GLU A 576 24.67 -36.96 -0.79
CA GLU A 576 24.79 -35.71 -0.05
C GLU A 576 23.51 -34.88 -0.19
N SER A 577 23.04 -34.30 0.93
CA SER A 577 22.15 -33.14 0.86
C SER A 577 23.03 -31.90 0.70
N TRP A 578 22.96 -31.29 -0.48
CA TRP A 578 23.59 -30.01 -0.78
C TRP A 578 22.74 -28.82 -0.31
N GLY A 579 21.60 -29.06 0.36
CA GLY A 579 20.70 -28.00 0.84
C GLY A 579 21.36 -27.01 1.81
N ASN A 580 22.49 -27.39 2.41
CA ASN A 580 23.24 -26.54 3.33
C ASN A 580 24.33 -25.68 2.66
N TYR A 581 24.50 -25.76 1.34
CA TYR A 581 25.48 -24.98 0.58
C TYR A 581 24.77 -24.14 -0.48
N ASP A 582 25.34 -23.00 -0.84
CA ASP A 582 24.81 -22.12 -1.89
C ASP A 582 25.80 -21.84 -3.01
N THR A 583 27.05 -22.32 -2.87
CA THR A 583 28.14 -21.99 -3.77
C THR A 583 29.03 -23.20 -4.04
N LEU A 584 29.47 -23.35 -5.29
CA LEU A 584 30.52 -24.26 -5.74
C LEU A 584 31.75 -23.45 -6.14
N SER A 585 32.88 -23.69 -5.48
CA SER A 585 34.15 -22.99 -5.70
C SER A 585 35.24 -23.99 -6.11
N LEU A 586 36.10 -23.63 -7.07
CA LEU A 586 37.22 -24.46 -7.51
C LEU A 586 38.32 -23.67 -8.23
N TRP A 587 39.54 -24.19 -8.23
CA TRP A 587 40.64 -23.70 -9.06
C TRP A 587 40.75 -24.50 -10.35
N VAL A 588 40.84 -23.83 -11.49
CA VAL A 588 41.01 -24.47 -12.81
C VAL A 588 42.25 -23.91 -13.51
N TYR A 589 43.09 -24.81 -14.03
CA TYR A 589 44.19 -24.46 -14.92
C TYR A 589 43.66 -24.33 -16.34
N GLY A 590 43.63 -23.11 -16.86
CA GLY A 590 43.20 -22.86 -18.24
C GLY A 590 44.22 -23.40 -19.24
N ASP A 591 43.71 -24.04 -20.29
CA ASP A 591 44.50 -24.58 -21.41
C ASP A 591 44.54 -23.64 -22.63
N GLY A 592 43.79 -22.53 -22.59
CA GLY A 592 43.71 -21.52 -23.65
C GLY A 592 42.97 -22.00 -24.91
N THR A 593 42.22 -23.09 -24.83
CA THR A 593 41.57 -23.74 -25.98
C THR A 593 40.33 -23.01 -26.47
N GLY A 594 39.69 -22.22 -25.60
CA GLY A 594 38.39 -21.61 -25.85
C GLY A 594 37.21 -22.59 -25.83
N ASN A 595 37.40 -23.79 -25.29
CA ASN A 595 36.30 -24.73 -25.04
C ASN A 595 35.43 -24.26 -23.86
N ASP A 596 34.15 -24.61 -23.86
CA ASP A 596 33.21 -24.26 -22.78
C ASP A 596 33.21 -25.38 -21.71
N LEU A 597 33.60 -25.05 -20.49
CA LEU A 597 33.59 -25.91 -19.33
C LEU A 597 32.32 -25.68 -18.51
N GLN A 598 31.55 -26.72 -18.23
CA GLN A 598 30.30 -26.67 -17.47
C GLN A 598 30.30 -27.64 -16.29
N PHE A 599 29.57 -27.27 -15.24
CA PHE A 599 29.39 -28.06 -14.02
C PHE A 599 27.92 -28.34 -13.80
N TRP A 600 27.57 -29.61 -13.62
CA TRP A 600 26.19 -30.03 -13.40
C TRP A 600 26.12 -31.02 -12.24
N TYR A 601 24.93 -31.20 -11.67
CA TYR A 601 24.66 -32.30 -10.73
C TYR A 601 23.36 -33.02 -11.06
N LYS A 602 23.20 -34.25 -10.53
CA LYS A 602 21.93 -34.99 -10.59
C LYS A 602 21.46 -35.37 -9.20
N SER A 603 20.18 -35.16 -8.95
CA SER A 603 19.44 -35.70 -7.81
C SER A 603 18.57 -36.87 -8.26
N ASN A 604 18.08 -37.67 -7.30
CA ASN A 604 17.16 -38.78 -7.57
C ASN A 604 15.77 -38.34 -8.10
N TYR A 605 15.49 -37.04 -8.17
CA TYR A 605 14.24 -36.48 -8.69
C TYR A 605 14.26 -36.24 -10.20
N ASP A 606 15.44 -36.10 -10.83
CA ASP A 606 15.58 -36.00 -12.29
C ASP A 606 16.86 -36.70 -12.79
N GLU A 607 16.68 -37.92 -13.30
CA GLU A 607 17.77 -38.67 -13.95
C GLU A 607 17.99 -38.27 -15.42
N SER A 608 17.03 -37.56 -16.03
CA SER A 608 16.97 -37.33 -17.49
C SER A 608 17.68 -36.06 -17.95
N GLY A 609 17.63 -34.97 -17.16
CA GLY A 609 18.24 -33.67 -17.48
C GLY A 609 19.45 -33.32 -16.62
N GLY A 610 19.32 -33.41 -15.30
CA GLY A 610 20.31 -32.84 -14.35
C GLY A 610 20.21 -31.31 -14.25
N TRP A 611 20.93 -30.72 -13.31
CA TRP A 611 20.86 -29.31 -12.96
C TRP A 611 22.17 -28.60 -13.26
N ASP A 612 22.12 -27.54 -14.08
CA ASP A 612 23.27 -26.70 -14.46
C ASP A 612 23.68 -25.81 -13.27
N ILE A 613 24.92 -25.91 -12.82
CA ILE A 613 25.49 -25.07 -11.76
C ILE A 613 26.09 -23.80 -12.36
N GLY A 614 26.72 -23.91 -13.54
CA GLY A 614 27.42 -22.81 -14.18
C GLY A 614 28.45 -23.28 -15.20
N HIS A 615 28.88 -22.34 -16.04
CA HIS A 615 29.85 -22.59 -17.09
C HIS A 615 30.80 -21.42 -17.33
N CYS A 616 31.93 -21.68 -17.99
CA CYS A 616 32.90 -20.68 -18.42
C CYS A 616 33.66 -21.12 -19.68
N THR A 617 34.18 -20.16 -20.44
CA THR A 617 35.01 -20.43 -21.63
C THR A 617 36.50 -20.45 -21.25
N LEU A 618 37.23 -21.51 -21.58
CA LEU A 618 38.65 -21.71 -21.28
C LEU A 618 39.58 -20.88 -22.17
N ASP A 619 39.44 -19.55 -22.15
CA ASP A 619 40.20 -18.60 -22.96
C ASP A 619 41.46 -18.04 -22.26
N TRP A 620 41.86 -18.64 -21.13
CA TRP A 620 43.02 -18.24 -20.34
C TRP A 620 44.05 -19.37 -20.23
N THR A 621 45.28 -19.03 -19.83
CA THR A 621 46.31 -20.00 -19.45
C THR A 621 46.74 -19.76 -18.01
N GLY A 622 46.97 -20.83 -17.24
CA GLY A 622 47.31 -20.76 -15.82
C GLY A 622 46.11 -20.92 -14.88
N TRP A 623 46.38 -20.90 -13.57
CA TRP A 623 45.37 -21.11 -12.52
C TRP A 623 44.43 -19.90 -12.36
N LYS A 624 43.12 -20.19 -12.30
CA LYS A 624 42.05 -19.21 -11.99
C LYS A 624 41.03 -19.85 -11.05
N GLU A 625 40.61 -19.11 -10.03
CA GLU A 625 39.51 -19.52 -9.15
C GLU A 625 38.17 -19.16 -9.80
N LEU A 626 37.23 -20.11 -9.74
CA LEU A 626 35.86 -19.98 -10.22
C LEU A 626 34.91 -20.22 -9.05
N SER A 627 33.83 -19.45 -8.97
CA SER A 627 32.77 -19.57 -7.96
C SER A 627 31.40 -19.43 -8.65
N PHE A 628 30.50 -20.36 -8.37
CA PHE A 628 29.18 -20.46 -8.99
C PHE A 628 28.09 -20.64 -7.93
N THR A 629 26.99 -19.89 -8.04
CA THR A 629 25.81 -20.06 -7.18
C THR A 629 25.07 -21.35 -7.55
N LEU A 630 24.74 -22.18 -6.57
CA LEU A 630 23.97 -23.40 -6.78
C LEU A 630 22.50 -23.07 -7.17
N PRO A 631 21.83 -23.87 -8.02
CA PRO A 631 20.40 -23.73 -8.37
C PRO A 631 19.45 -23.96 -7.19
N GLU A 632 18.34 -23.23 -7.04
CA GLU A 632 17.49 -23.25 -5.83
C GLU A 632 16.90 -24.64 -5.45
N GLU A 633 16.47 -25.47 -6.40
CA GLU A 633 15.95 -26.82 -6.12
C GLU A 633 16.18 -27.80 -7.27
N PRO A 634 16.20 -29.14 -7.01
CA PRO A 634 16.33 -29.82 -5.73
C PRO A 634 17.81 -30.07 -5.41
N ARG A 635 18.23 -29.73 -4.18
CA ARG A 635 19.59 -29.97 -3.65
C ARG A 635 19.66 -31.16 -2.69
N ASP A 636 18.57 -31.90 -2.53
CA ASP A 636 18.53 -33.12 -1.73
C ASP A 636 18.82 -34.37 -2.56
N ASN A 637 19.44 -35.36 -1.92
CA ASN A 637 19.80 -36.64 -2.54
C ASN A 637 20.65 -36.47 -3.81
N VAL A 638 21.59 -35.53 -3.79
CA VAL A 638 22.56 -35.38 -4.88
C VAL A 638 23.46 -36.61 -4.88
N HIS A 639 23.53 -37.27 -6.04
CA HIS A 639 24.22 -38.55 -6.19
C HIS A 639 25.21 -38.58 -7.34
N ARG A 640 25.27 -37.53 -8.18
CA ARG A 640 26.28 -37.38 -9.24
C ARG A 640 26.69 -35.93 -9.41
N PHE A 641 27.99 -35.74 -9.61
CA PHE A 641 28.59 -34.48 -10.06
C PHE A 641 29.20 -34.69 -11.45
N LEU A 642 28.99 -33.73 -12.35
CA LEU A 642 29.34 -33.82 -13.75
C LEU A 642 30.23 -32.63 -14.13
N ILE A 643 31.28 -32.93 -14.89
CA ILE A 643 32.12 -31.97 -15.59
C ILE A 643 31.91 -32.23 -17.08
N ILE A 644 31.48 -31.20 -17.80
CA ILE A 644 31.19 -31.25 -19.22
C ILE A 644 32.11 -30.26 -19.93
N VAL A 645 32.83 -30.74 -20.94
CA VAL A 645 33.55 -29.86 -21.86
C VAL A 645 32.84 -29.90 -23.19
N ASN A 646 32.42 -28.74 -23.66
CA ASN A 646 31.75 -28.56 -24.94
C ASN A 646 32.69 -27.87 -25.92
N TRP A 647 32.70 -28.37 -27.15
CA TRP A 647 33.37 -27.70 -28.25
C TRP A 647 32.34 -27.14 -29.23
N ASP A 648 32.34 -25.82 -29.35
CA ASP A 648 31.59 -25.12 -30.40
C ASP A 648 32.54 -24.71 -31.52
N LEU A 649 32.38 -25.38 -32.67
CA LEU A 649 33.15 -25.17 -33.89
C LEU A 649 33.07 -23.73 -34.42
N ASN A 650 32.02 -23.00 -34.05
CA ASN A 650 31.85 -21.59 -34.40
C ASN A 650 32.57 -20.63 -33.45
N LYS A 651 32.95 -21.09 -32.25
CA LYS A 651 33.63 -20.27 -31.22
C LYS A 651 35.15 -20.42 -31.24
N SER A 652 35.69 -21.62 -31.46
CA SER A 652 37.16 -21.83 -31.47
C SER A 652 37.62 -22.96 -32.40
N GLN A 653 38.51 -22.66 -33.36
CA GLN A 653 39.26 -23.69 -34.11
C GLN A 653 40.38 -24.34 -33.30
N GLN A 654 40.82 -23.71 -32.20
CA GLN A 654 41.90 -24.18 -31.34
C GLN A 654 41.44 -25.25 -30.34
N GLY A 655 40.11 -25.42 -30.18
CA GLY A 655 39.50 -26.45 -29.34
C GLY A 655 39.60 -27.89 -29.88
N LEU A 656 40.03 -28.07 -31.12
CA LEU A 656 40.29 -29.39 -31.73
C LEU A 656 41.62 -29.99 -31.26
N GLY A 657 41.66 -31.33 -31.17
CA GLY A 657 42.87 -32.05 -30.77
C GLY A 657 42.92 -32.39 -29.29
N TRP A 658 44.13 -32.71 -28.80
CA TRP A 658 44.37 -33.23 -27.46
C TRP A 658 44.56 -32.11 -26.46
N HIS A 659 43.72 -32.10 -25.43
CA HIS A 659 43.67 -31.05 -24.40
C HIS A 659 43.58 -31.67 -23.02
N SER A 660 43.85 -30.86 -22.00
CA SER A 660 43.86 -31.30 -20.61
C SER A 660 43.37 -30.17 -19.72
N ILE A 661 42.41 -30.46 -18.85
CA ILE A 661 41.96 -29.53 -17.82
C ILE A 661 42.36 -30.11 -16.48
N GLU A 662 43.00 -29.27 -15.67
CA GLU A 662 43.33 -29.60 -14.29
C GLU A 662 42.47 -28.75 -13.37
N ALA A 663 41.78 -29.39 -12.42
CA ALA A 663 40.95 -28.75 -11.42
C ALA A 663 41.35 -29.21 -10.01
N LYS A 664 41.37 -28.29 -9.05
CA LYS A 664 41.67 -28.61 -7.64
C LYS A 664 40.80 -27.80 -6.69
N ASP A 665 40.78 -28.21 -5.43
CA ASP A 665 40.02 -27.55 -4.37
C ASP A 665 38.54 -27.37 -4.70
N ILE A 666 37.91 -28.37 -5.33
CA ILE A 666 36.48 -28.37 -5.66
C ILE A 666 35.68 -28.50 -4.36
N ARG A 667 35.00 -27.43 -3.95
CA ARG A 667 34.36 -27.33 -2.64
C ARG A 667 32.97 -26.73 -2.74
N LEU A 668 32.08 -27.26 -1.92
CA LEU A 668 30.80 -26.65 -1.62
C LEU A 668 30.98 -25.74 -0.41
N SER A 669 30.53 -24.50 -0.52
CA SER A 669 30.61 -23.47 0.51
C SER A 669 29.28 -22.75 0.65
N LEU A 670 29.22 -21.94 1.71
CA LEU A 670 28.11 -21.05 1.97
C LEU A 670 28.68 -19.63 1.97
N GLU A 671 28.68 -19.00 0.79
CA GLU A 671 29.34 -17.71 0.56
C GLU A 671 28.38 -16.52 0.62
N HIS A 672 27.05 -16.72 0.58
CA HIS A 672 26.09 -15.62 0.65
C HIS A 672 25.38 -15.57 2.01
N THR A 673 25.94 -14.78 2.93
CA THR A 673 25.20 -14.30 4.10
C THR A 673 23.93 -13.60 3.63
N SER A 674 22.79 -13.89 4.28
CA SER A 674 21.56 -13.13 4.07
C SER A 674 21.85 -11.64 4.23
N GLN A 675 21.22 -10.79 3.42
CA GLN A 675 21.40 -9.34 3.53
C GLN A 675 20.09 -8.63 3.19
N ALA A 676 19.89 -7.46 3.78
CA ALA A 676 18.84 -6.52 3.40
C ALA A 676 19.45 -5.21 2.94
N THR A 677 18.79 -4.53 2.01
CA THR A 677 19.23 -3.24 1.49
C THR A 677 18.06 -2.29 1.28
N ALA A 678 18.28 -1.00 1.53
CA ALA A 678 17.38 0.08 1.16
C ALA A 678 18.15 1.26 0.58
N SER A 679 17.52 1.98 -0.33
CA SER A 679 18.03 3.27 -0.82
C SER A 679 17.37 4.40 -0.04
N ILE A 680 18.16 5.37 0.39
CA ILE A 680 17.72 6.52 1.19
C ILE A 680 18.25 7.78 0.52
N ASP A 681 17.35 8.70 0.17
CA ASP A 681 17.73 10.03 -0.33
C ASP A 681 17.93 10.99 0.84
N VAL A 682 19.15 11.02 1.35
CA VAL A 682 19.57 11.92 2.44
C VAL A 682 19.43 13.37 1.94
N ALA A 683 18.60 14.15 2.60
CA ALA A 683 18.14 15.43 2.08
C ALA A 683 19.07 16.60 2.45
N ARG A 684 20.01 16.40 3.39
CA ARG A 684 21.04 17.38 3.72
C ARG A 684 22.27 16.73 4.35
N ASP A 685 23.41 17.39 4.20
CA ASP A 685 24.63 17.10 4.96
C ASP A 685 24.38 17.25 6.47
N SER A 686 24.49 16.16 7.23
CA SER A 686 24.34 16.19 8.70
C SER A 686 24.94 14.95 9.37
N LEU A 687 25.01 14.97 10.70
CA LEU A 687 25.07 13.75 11.48
C LEU A 687 23.69 13.07 11.50
N TYR A 688 23.72 11.76 11.32
CA TYR A 688 22.58 10.85 11.34
C TYR A 688 22.88 9.67 12.26
N LYS A 689 21.83 9.07 12.79
CA LYS A 689 21.87 7.85 13.58
C LYS A 689 20.80 6.90 13.07
N ILE A 690 21.07 5.60 13.19
CA ILE A 690 20.15 4.55 12.77
C ILE A 690 19.61 3.87 14.02
N ALA A 691 18.30 3.89 14.18
CA ALA A 691 17.58 3.03 15.11
C ALA A 691 16.99 1.85 14.33
N ILE A 692 17.14 0.64 14.86
CA ILE A 692 16.53 -0.57 14.29
C ILE A 692 15.68 -1.21 15.37
N ARG A 693 14.41 -1.46 15.06
CA ARG A 693 13.55 -2.31 15.88
C ARG A 693 13.75 -3.74 15.43
N ALA A 694 14.34 -4.56 16.28
CA ALA A 694 14.65 -5.96 15.99
C ALA A 694 14.52 -6.80 17.25
N VAL A 695 14.42 -8.13 17.09
CA VAL A 695 14.45 -9.04 18.23
C VAL A 695 15.84 -9.03 18.85
N ALA A 696 15.93 -8.41 20.03
CA ALA A 696 17.09 -8.46 20.89
C ALA A 696 16.86 -9.53 21.96
N GLY A 697 17.91 -10.24 22.39
CA GLY A 697 17.79 -11.25 23.43
C GLY A 697 19.01 -12.12 23.67
N PRO A 698 18.90 -13.11 24.58
CA PRO A 698 20.03 -13.94 24.95
C PRO A 698 20.52 -14.80 23.79
N GLY A 699 21.75 -14.55 23.33
CA GLY A 699 22.38 -15.32 22.26
C GLY A 699 22.22 -14.73 20.86
N CYS A 700 21.45 -13.64 20.70
CA CYS A 700 21.39 -12.87 19.47
C CYS A 700 22.78 -12.35 19.10
N LYS A 701 23.09 -12.34 17.80
CA LYS A 701 24.37 -11.83 17.29
C LYS A 701 24.20 -10.40 16.79
N PRO A 702 25.31 -9.65 16.69
CA PRO A 702 25.24 -8.29 16.17
C PRO A 702 24.72 -8.20 14.73
N LEU A 703 24.23 -7.01 14.39
CA LEU A 703 23.97 -6.58 13.02
C LEU A 703 25.07 -5.63 12.57
N VAL A 704 25.64 -5.85 11.39
CA VAL A 704 26.54 -4.90 10.75
C VAL A 704 25.74 -4.05 9.77
N LEU A 705 25.77 -2.73 9.96
CA LEU A 705 25.17 -1.74 9.07
C LEU A 705 26.26 -1.08 8.25
N ASP A 706 26.06 -0.98 6.94
CA ASP A 706 26.94 -0.25 6.02
C ASP A 706 26.13 0.80 5.26
N ILE A 707 26.51 2.07 5.40
CA ILE A 707 25.87 3.20 4.70
C ILE A 707 26.88 4.31 4.44
N GLY A 708 26.93 4.81 3.19
CA GLY A 708 27.83 5.90 2.81
C GLY A 708 29.33 5.58 3.03
N GLY A 709 29.70 4.30 3.07
CA GLY A 709 31.06 3.84 3.38
C GLY A 709 31.40 3.80 4.87
N ASN A 710 30.44 4.06 5.75
CA ASN A 710 30.57 3.86 7.20
C ASN A 710 30.01 2.49 7.58
N SER A 711 30.80 1.69 8.30
CA SER A 711 30.36 0.40 8.84
C SER A 711 30.23 0.48 10.36
N ASN A 712 29.07 0.11 10.89
CA ASN A 712 28.74 0.11 12.31
C ASN A 712 28.20 -1.25 12.73
N GLU A 713 28.67 -1.77 13.86
CA GLU A 713 28.14 -2.99 14.47
C GLU A 713 27.17 -2.61 15.59
N ILE A 714 25.96 -3.17 15.58
CA ILE A 714 24.93 -2.98 16.60
C ILE A 714 24.71 -4.29 17.34
N SER A 715 24.81 -4.25 18.67
CA SER A 715 24.54 -5.42 19.51
C SER A 715 23.03 -5.67 19.64
N LEU A 716 22.61 -6.90 19.38
CA LEU A 716 21.26 -7.41 19.69
C LEU A 716 21.22 -8.20 21.02
N MET A 717 22.28 -8.16 21.81
CA MET A 717 22.32 -8.90 23.08
C MET A 717 21.51 -8.18 24.15
N ASP A 718 20.50 -8.86 24.68
CA ASP A 718 19.68 -8.37 25.79
C ASP A 718 19.25 -9.52 26.73
N GLY A 719 18.63 -9.21 27.87
CA GLY A 719 18.17 -10.16 28.87
C GLY A 719 16.84 -10.87 28.52
N GLU A 720 16.04 -10.29 27.62
CA GLU A 720 14.72 -10.78 27.19
C GLU A 720 14.70 -10.86 25.67
N GLY A 721 13.95 -11.83 25.11
CA GLY A 721 13.82 -12.05 23.66
C GLY A 721 12.58 -11.38 23.10
N ASN A 722 12.65 -10.08 22.79
CA ASN A 722 11.53 -9.29 22.27
C ASN A 722 11.99 -8.16 21.33
N LEU A 723 11.04 -7.61 20.57
CA LEU A 723 11.28 -6.47 19.68
C LEU A 723 11.69 -5.23 20.49
N LYS A 724 12.87 -4.68 20.21
CA LYS A 724 13.41 -3.48 20.87
C LYS A 724 14.15 -2.58 19.89
N TRP A 725 14.13 -1.28 20.18
CA TRP A 725 14.93 -0.30 19.48
C TRP A 725 16.39 -0.40 19.93
N VAL A 726 17.27 -0.75 18.99
CA VAL A 726 18.73 -0.72 19.14
C VAL A 726 19.31 0.36 18.22
N TYR A 727 20.49 0.87 18.56
CA TYR A 727 21.02 2.10 17.96
C TYR A 727 22.44 1.91 17.43
N SER A 728 22.72 2.53 16.29
CA SER A 728 24.09 2.73 15.80
C SER A 728 24.80 3.86 16.56
N GLU A 729 26.11 3.97 16.39
CA GLU A 729 26.82 5.24 16.60
C GLU A 729 26.33 6.30 15.61
N SER A 730 26.58 7.58 15.88
CA SER A 730 26.26 8.67 14.95
C SER A 730 27.29 8.76 13.82
N MET A 731 26.82 8.96 12.59
CA MET A 731 27.64 9.02 11.37
C MET A 731 27.29 10.23 10.53
N PHE A 732 28.29 10.78 9.83
CA PHE A 732 28.04 11.85 8.87
C PHE A 732 27.57 11.26 7.54
N LEU A 733 26.44 11.74 7.04
CA LEU A 733 25.94 11.44 5.70
C LEU A 733 25.83 12.75 4.91
N ALA A 734 26.36 12.74 3.69
CA ALA A 734 26.20 13.85 2.75
C ALA A 734 24.82 13.80 2.08
N GLU A 735 24.31 14.93 1.61
CA GLU A 735 23.14 15.03 0.74
C GLU A 735 23.32 14.12 -0.49
N GLY A 736 22.29 13.35 -0.80
CA GLY A 736 22.24 12.44 -1.94
C GLY A 736 21.74 11.05 -1.59
N THR A 737 21.70 10.19 -2.59
CA THR A 737 21.25 8.81 -2.46
C THR A 737 22.34 7.95 -1.82
N HIS A 738 22.00 7.29 -0.72
CA HIS A 738 22.84 6.27 -0.08
C HIS A 738 22.14 4.93 -0.08
N THR A 739 22.91 3.86 -0.16
CA THR A 739 22.39 2.50 0.06
C THR A 739 22.74 2.07 1.47
N LEU A 740 21.73 1.85 2.31
CA LEU A 740 21.86 1.15 3.58
C LEU A 740 21.92 -0.35 3.29
N ARG A 741 22.92 -1.03 3.86
CA ARG A 741 23.04 -2.49 3.83
C ARG A 741 23.03 -3.02 5.27
N ILE A 742 22.27 -4.09 5.49
CA ILE A 742 22.13 -4.76 6.78
C ILE A 742 22.63 -6.18 6.62
N LEU A 743 23.65 -6.51 7.42
CA LEU A 743 24.38 -7.76 7.36
C LEU A 743 24.32 -8.44 8.74
N PRO A 744 23.54 -9.52 8.90
CA PRO A 744 23.44 -10.24 10.15
C PRO A 744 24.66 -11.13 10.42
N GLU A 745 25.16 -11.14 11.66
CA GLU A 745 26.17 -12.12 12.13
C GLU A 745 25.54 -13.37 12.79
N GLY A 746 24.22 -13.41 12.88
CA GLY A 746 23.37 -14.47 13.44
C GLY A 746 21.93 -14.21 13.01
N GLU A 747 21.02 -15.17 13.23
CA GLU A 747 19.63 -15.00 12.77
C GLU A 747 19.06 -13.71 13.35
N ALA A 748 18.45 -12.90 12.50
CA ALA A 748 17.94 -11.59 12.86
C ALA A 748 16.52 -11.42 12.34
N GLU A 749 15.64 -10.98 13.22
CA GLU A 749 14.25 -10.64 12.92
C GLU A 749 14.11 -9.12 13.10
N ILE A 750 13.90 -8.42 11.98
CA ILE A 750 13.91 -6.96 11.90
C ILE A 750 12.51 -6.49 11.57
N ASP A 751 12.01 -5.54 12.35
CA ASP A 751 10.67 -4.96 12.24
C ASP A 751 10.73 -3.63 11.48
N SER A 752 11.44 -2.63 12.01
CA SER A 752 11.52 -1.31 11.36
C SER A 752 12.89 -0.67 11.51
N ILE A 753 13.17 0.31 10.64
CA ILE A 753 14.40 1.08 10.66
C ILE A 753 14.06 2.57 10.59
N ILE A 754 14.70 3.35 11.46
CA ILE A 754 14.60 4.81 11.45
C ILE A 754 15.99 5.40 11.31
N VAL A 755 16.23 6.15 10.23
CA VAL A 755 17.44 6.95 10.04
C VAL A 755 17.10 8.39 10.33
N TYR A 756 17.65 8.99 11.38
CA TYR A 756 17.28 10.34 11.80
C TYR A 756 18.48 11.26 12.00
N SER A 757 18.30 12.54 11.67
CA SER A 757 19.31 13.57 11.89
C SER A 757 19.45 13.83 13.40
N THR A 758 20.68 13.89 13.89
CA THR A 758 20.98 14.02 15.33
C THR A 758 22.06 15.07 15.56
N SER A 759 22.09 15.62 16.77
CA SER A 759 23.13 16.52 17.27
C SER A 759 24.19 15.81 18.13
N GLY A 760 24.05 14.50 18.37
CA GLY A 760 24.94 13.72 19.21
C GLY A 760 24.41 12.30 19.46
N ASP A 761 24.31 11.89 20.71
CA ASP A 761 23.87 10.55 21.12
C ASP A 761 22.36 10.44 21.39
N GLU A 762 21.56 11.37 20.86
CA GLU A 762 20.08 11.35 20.95
C GLU A 762 19.51 9.97 20.55
N THR A 763 18.43 9.57 21.21
CA THR A 763 17.63 8.37 20.95
C THR A 763 16.27 8.78 20.37
N LEU A 764 15.42 7.81 20.02
CA LEU A 764 14.04 8.13 19.59
C LEU A 764 13.23 8.79 20.72
N GLU A 765 13.58 8.54 21.99
CA GLU A 765 12.98 9.24 23.13
C GLU A 765 13.27 10.73 23.04
N ASP A 766 14.52 11.14 22.80
CA ASP A 766 14.90 12.56 22.68
C ASP A 766 14.31 13.24 21.43
N VAL A 767 14.09 12.47 20.35
CA VAL A 767 13.57 12.99 19.07
C VAL A 767 12.06 13.24 19.11
N PHE A 768 11.31 12.32 19.71
CA PHE A 768 9.85 12.36 19.74
C PHE A 768 9.26 12.83 21.08
N SER A 769 10.08 12.98 22.13
CA SER A 769 9.66 13.67 23.34
C SER A 769 9.64 15.18 23.12
N SER A 770 8.53 15.81 23.49
CA SER A 770 8.41 17.27 23.45
C SER A 770 8.63 17.85 24.85
N GLU A 771 9.78 18.49 25.07
CA GLU A 771 10.05 19.32 26.26
C GLU A 771 9.36 20.70 26.21
N GLN A 772 8.60 21.00 25.15
CA GLN A 772 8.00 22.32 24.97
C GLN A 772 6.97 22.61 26.07
N ALA A 773 6.96 23.86 26.53
CA ALA A 773 6.13 24.30 27.65
C ALA A 773 4.64 24.00 27.38
N SER A 774 4.03 23.22 28.27
CA SER A 774 2.60 22.95 28.29
C SER A 774 1.82 24.26 28.29
N ALA A 775 0.94 24.44 27.32
CA ALA A 775 -0.06 25.50 27.39
C ALA A 775 -1.21 25.04 28.27
N ASN A 776 -1.69 25.91 29.16
CA ASN A 776 -2.93 25.63 29.89
C ASN A 776 -4.11 25.95 28.98
N ILE A 777 -5.05 25.01 28.85
CA ILE A 777 -6.24 25.18 28.05
C ILE A 777 -7.51 24.85 28.85
N SER A 778 -8.55 25.64 28.63
CA SER A 778 -9.92 25.30 29.00
C SER A 778 -10.85 25.73 27.88
N TRP A 779 -12.02 25.12 27.77
CA TRP A 779 -12.96 25.44 26.71
C TRP A 779 -14.41 25.23 27.15
N GLU A 780 -15.33 25.87 26.45
CA GLU A 780 -16.76 25.65 26.55
C GLU A 780 -17.39 25.54 25.16
N GLU A 781 -18.33 24.62 25.01
CA GLU A 781 -19.22 24.57 23.85
C GLU A 781 -20.32 25.63 24.02
N VAL A 782 -20.44 26.52 23.05
CA VAL A 782 -21.55 27.49 22.99
C VAL A 782 -22.73 26.86 22.25
N ASP A 783 -22.43 26.23 21.11
CA ASP A 783 -23.33 25.41 20.30
C ASP A 783 -22.51 24.47 19.40
N SER A 784 -23.20 23.59 18.66
CA SER A 784 -22.57 22.58 17.80
C SER A 784 -21.70 23.13 16.66
N THR A 785 -21.67 24.44 16.46
CA THR A 785 -20.86 25.13 15.44
C THR A 785 -19.93 26.19 16.04
N LYS A 786 -19.85 26.28 17.38
CA LYS A 786 -19.08 27.32 18.05
C LYS A 786 -18.59 26.89 19.42
N TYR A 787 -17.27 26.97 19.57
CA TYR A 787 -16.55 26.73 20.81
C TYR A 787 -15.78 27.98 21.22
N VAL A 788 -15.57 28.16 22.52
CA VAL A 788 -14.71 29.21 23.08
C VAL A 788 -13.63 28.51 23.90
N ALA A 789 -12.37 28.68 23.50
CA ALA A 789 -11.22 28.18 24.23
C ALA A 789 -10.43 29.34 24.84
N HIS A 790 -9.93 29.14 26.05
CA HIS A 790 -8.99 30.02 26.75
C HIS A 790 -7.65 29.31 26.82
N VAL A 791 -6.61 29.92 26.26
CA VAL A 791 -5.28 29.32 26.16
C VAL A 791 -4.23 30.26 26.76
N GLU A 792 -3.39 29.73 27.65
CA GLU A 792 -2.19 30.41 28.14
C GLU A 792 -0.94 29.73 27.55
N ALA A 793 -0.30 30.38 26.58
CA ALA A 793 0.83 29.81 25.83
C ALA A 793 2.06 30.73 25.83
N GLN A 794 3.26 30.15 26.02
CA GLN A 794 4.52 30.90 26.01
C GLN A 794 5.21 30.94 24.63
N ALA A 795 4.73 30.14 23.69
CA ALA A 795 5.23 30.02 22.32
C ALA A 795 4.05 29.77 21.36
N PRO A 796 4.22 30.03 20.05
CA PRO A 796 3.27 29.59 19.02
C PRO A 796 2.96 28.10 19.17
N PHE A 797 1.72 27.72 18.87
CA PHE A 797 1.23 26.37 19.14
C PHE A 797 0.18 25.94 18.12
N MET A 798 0.00 24.62 18.00
CA MET A 798 -1.11 24.04 17.26
C MET A 798 -2.28 23.79 18.20
N LEU A 799 -3.41 24.42 17.93
CA LEU A 799 -4.68 24.13 18.60
C LEU A 799 -5.37 22.98 17.84
N ALA A 800 -5.48 21.82 18.47
CA ALA A 800 -6.22 20.69 17.92
C ALA A 800 -7.67 20.73 18.40
N PHE A 801 -8.59 20.43 17.48
CA PHE A 801 -10.02 20.32 17.73
C PHE A 801 -10.51 18.99 17.17
N ALA A 802 -10.83 18.07 18.07
CA ALA A 802 -11.09 16.66 17.80
C ALA A 802 -12.43 16.38 17.09
N GLU A 803 -13.00 17.36 16.38
CA GLU A 803 -14.12 17.15 15.45
C GLU A 803 -13.63 16.74 14.06
N ALA A 804 -14.50 16.07 13.31
CA ALA A 804 -14.17 15.66 11.94
C ALA A 804 -13.70 16.86 11.10
N TYR A 805 -12.60 16.68 10.39
CA TYR A 805 -11.98 17.75 9.61
C TYR A 805 -12.96 18.35 8.60
N ASP A 806 -13.10 19.67 8.65
CA ASP A 806 -13.80 20.46 7.64
C ASP A 806 -13.09 21.81 7.45
N SER A 807 -12.78 22.14 6.20
CA SER A 807 -12.12 23.39 5.83
C SER A 807 -12.89 24.68 6.19
N LEU A 808 -14.18 24.56 6.56
CA LEU A 808 -15.03 25.67 6.99
C LEU A 808 -14.85 26.06 8.46
N TRP A 809 -14.20 25.21 9.27
CA TRP A 809 -13.83 25.60 10.63
C TRP A 809 -12.74 26.69 10.61
N VAL A 810 -12.91 27.67 11.49
CA VAL A 810 -11.97 28.78 11.66
C VAL A 810 -11.78 29.10 13.14
N ALA A 811 -10.53 29.31 13.55
CA ALA A 811 -10.22 29.85 14.87
C ALA A 811 -10.07 31.37 14.79
N LYS A 812 -10.63 32.10 15.76
CA LYS A 812 -10.56 33.57 15.82
C LYS A 812 -9.87 34.02 17.10
N VAL A 813 -8.64 34.51 16.97
CA VAL A 813 -7.82 34.96 18.10
C VAL A 813 -7.46 36.43 17.88
N ASN A 814 -7.76 37.30 18.84
CA ASN A 814 -7.45 38.73 18.77
C ASN A 814 -7.87 39.45 17.47
N GLY A 815 -8.94 38.98 16.82
CA GLY A 815 -9.46 39.53 15.56
C GLY A 815 -8.76 39.00 14.29
N VAL A 816 -7.79 38.10 14.43
CA VAL A 816 -7.17 37.33 13.33
C VAL A 816 -7.91 36.01 13.17
N GLU A 817 -8.10 35.59 11.91
CA GLU A 817 -8.75 34.33 11.56
C GLU A 817 -7.71 33.32 11.06
N TYR A 818 -7.71 32.13 11.66
CA TYR A 818 -6.83 31.01 11.32
C TYR A 818 -7.67 29.91 10.68
N LYS A 819 -7.23 29.43 9.52
CA LYS A 819 -7.93 28.37 8.78
C LYS A 819 -7.64 27.00 9.41
N SER A 820 -8.63 26.12 9.35
CA SER A 820 -8.43 24.70 9.69
C SER A 820 -7.45 24.05 8.72
N MET A 821 -6.59 23.19 9.28
CA MET A 821 -5.67 22.30 8.59
C MET A 821 -6.01 20.86 9.03
N PRO A 822 -5.90 19.85 8.15
CA PRO A 822 -6.21 18.47 8.51
C PRO A 822 -5.09 17.87 9.37
N LEU A 823 -5.30 17.84 10.68
CA LEU A 823 -4.37 17.22 11.63
C LEU A 823 -4.70 15.72 11.72
N TYR A 824 -3.68 14.85 11.68
CA TYR A 824 -3.85 13.39 11.53
C TYR A 824 -4.71 12.98 10.34
N SER A 825 -4.84 13.85 9.34
CA SER A 825 -5.81 13.80 8.24
C SER A 825 -7.29 13.92 8.61
N VAL A 826 -7.66 13.73 9.88
CA VAL A 826 -9.05 13.44 10.29
C VAL A 826 -9.66 14.48 11.23
N ILE A 827 -8.86 15.25 11.97
CA ILE A 827 -9.36 16.32 12.86
C ILE A 827 -8.88 17.71 12.41
N ASN A 828 -9.39 18.75 13.07
CA ASN A 828 -9.07 20.13 12.74
C ASN A 828 -7.87 20.61 13.56
N GLY A 829 -6.89 21.22 12.90
CA GLY A 829 -5.75 21.90 13.52
C GLY A 829 -5.70 23.38 13.15
N PHE A 830 -5.32 24.25 14.08
CA PHE A 830 -5.11 25.68 13.85
C PHE A 830 -3.75 26.11 14.39
N TRP A 831 -2.86 26.57 13.51
CA TRP A 831 -1.57 27.12 13.92
C TRP A 831 -1.75 28.55 14.44
N ILE A 832 -1.60 28.75 15.74
CA ILE A 832 -1.74 30.05 16.41
C ILE A 832 -0.34 30.62 16.69
N ASP A 833 -0.01 31.75 16.05
CA ASP A 833 1.27 32.46 16.19
C ASP A 833 1.27 33.50 17.32
N ASN A 834 0.11 33.78 17.92
CA ASN A 834 0.00 34.60 19.12
C ASN A 834 0.44 33.83 20.38
N THR A 835 0.93 34.58 21.38
CA THR A 835 1.34 34.06 22.69
C THR A 835 0.74 34.90 23.82
N GLY A 836 0.80 34.38 25.05
CA GLY A 836 0.21 34.97 26.25
C GLY A 836 -1.13 34.34 26.59
N GLU A 837 -2.02 35.15 27.16
CA GLU A 837 -3.39 34.78 27.52
C GLU A 837 -4.32 35.17 26.34
N LEU A 838 -4.95 34.16 25.72
CA LEU A 838 -5.68 34.27 24.45
C LEU A 838 -7.17 33.93 24.58
#